data_AF-A0A812K7M0-F1
#
_entry.id   AF-A0A812K7M0-F1
#
_cell.length_a   1.000
_cell.length_b   1.000
_cell.length_c   1.000
_cell.angle_alpha   90.00
_cell.angle_beta   90.00
_cell.angle_gamma   90.00
#
_symmetry.space_group_name_H-M   'P 1'
#
loop_
_entity.id
_entity.type
_entity.pdbx_description
1 polymer ?
#
loop_
_entity_poly.entity_id
_entity_poly.type
_entity_poly.pdbx_seq_one_letter_code
_entity_poly.pdbx_strand_id
1 'polypeptide(L)'
;MLINAGANQHVPELPEAAGGRPRGPKHCRRKLFTGSKMQDGCHLLQFNKLLSALDKGDQWERAELLLQRAGGLRLEPDMYSLGAGLSALARHRHWAGATSVLQWGQKEKLQSSEVIFNSLMSSCERSGRWKTAFDVFRTLYKALLQPSPASFSCWSRWPAAAQAISAIRQEGLQPSQINQGVAMKAFQLAELWQCALCLMQETWKGLIEMDQVTTSSAMTALERGRHWEMALHLSGPGADVVRLGAEAAAAAASGWLQALSWLRRAADLSLQIGVVAFGAILAACEKSGMWSLALRILRSMARASVEENTITCNSVLSACEKAGQWSAAVACLEASRSRTVATDALSRNAVISACEKAWHWRMATVLLPGSDEVGCNAAISSCEKVSGWNLAGAILCGMPWRRLLPTEVSHSSALTSYGKRQLWQGSLSLLKSMRRVLLTPNEFTYSAVLTACASPTTWQQAVGLLDDMRSDKVLPGGDLLVAVTSACSSASHFAGALDLLMETEEWLTGEVLQPQSELNSTCIRMDGTDGGPFPVFPSAQEGSAQAFLPGTDMQHPHESEPTKTAWIVDESDPRHGDVIVQTVRSADDKELAQPMGRVTLLHGLFCQYSVWSNVTKATFTVKKRRWGKVTASKDIVRNVSLSMQSGQTLAVMGPSGAGKTTFMDLLTLEGSSGSRTGYVDLNGKAMTPEVFKQYCAHVPQHDQGWPFLTCHETVQFAADFFLRVSTSERRARADGILETMGLQSCRHTRVGNEYIKGLSGGQRRRLSLAVAFMKNPLVVFLDEVTSGLDAASAASITKFLQELARSEDVIIACTIHQPSARIFKGFDKLLLLSGGRVAYSGQVEDAVEHFQKLGFSIPDHENPADFFLDSINADFTSQEAVEKVLTAWESQPLRVGSGSFDLDADIKMHAGQHLLVEVWVLFRRLVLLAIRDPTMYVSRMVVFLLSCIFFSIVYLKSRERTQTQILQRMWLLLWHIGVPSCMSLSTCLAQNMEFVAVKREVKSGMYRLSSYLIAQHLIQIPMLVVLSATALTISGYGMCGWNWDAYPEVLLVHSLLLFFFDCAAQLFAVTFSHPLLGLFQVICLWFASFLFAGVLVPEEDVVWPLRVFAIASPMKWSIK
;
A
#
# COMPACT_ATOMS: atom_id res chain seq x y z
N MET A 1 -47.23 -21.90 -5.22
CA MET A 1 -48.05 -22.94 -4.57
C MET A 1 -47.87 -24.24 -5.36
N LEU A 2 -47.22 -25.21 -4.70
CA LEU A 2 -47.29 -26.68 -4.80
C LEU A 2 -47.44 -27.44 -6.15
N ILE A 3 -46.42 -28.30 -6.41
CA ILE A 3 -46.44 -29.68 -6.94
C ILE A 3 -46.34 -29.93 -8.48
N ASN A 4 -45.26 -30.68 -8.83
CA ASN A 4 -45.00 -31.67 -9.89
C ASN A 4 -45.18 -31.42 -11.42
N ALA A 5 -44.05 -31.69 -12.11
CA ALA A 5 -43.81 -32.71 -13.14
C ALA A 5 -44.26 -32.56 -14.61
N GLY A 6 -43.33 -33.01 -15.48
CA GLY A 6 -43.55 -33.57 -16.84
C GLY A 6 -43.19 -32.63 -17.99
N ALA A 7 -42.74 -33.04 -19.18
CA ALA A 7 -42.14 -34.26 -19.74
C ALA A 7 -41.93 -33.95 -21.26
N ASN A 8 -41.12 -34.80 -21.91
CA ASN A 8 -40.57 -34.70 -23.28
C ASN A 8 -41.54 -34.92 -24.47
N GLN A 9 -41.12 -34.37 -25.62
CA GLN A 9 -41.00 -34.92 -27.01
C GLN A 9 -42.13 -35.73 -27.71
N HIS A 10 -42.21 -35.56 -29.05
CA HIS A 10 -42.70 -36.52 -30.06
C HIS A 10 -41.50 -36.93 -30.97
N VAL A 11 -41.10 -38.21 -31.18
CA VAL A 11 -41.71 -39.40 -31.89
C VAL A 11 -41.35 -39.38 -33.41
N PRO A 12 -41.22 -40.50 -34.19
CA PRO A 12 -41.78 -41.89 -34.10
C PRO A 12 -40.80 -43.05 -34.46
N GLU A 13 -41.12 -44.36 -34.57
CA GLU A 13 -42.14 -45.35 -34.11
C GLU A 13 -41.74 -46.75 -34.66
N LEU A 14 -42.28 -47.83 -34.02
CA LEU A 14 -42.64 -49.21 -34.48
C LEU A 14 -42.16 -50.33 -33.50
N PRO A 15 -42.89 -51.47 -33.29
CA PRO A 15 -44.21 -51.61 -32.65
C PRO A 15 -44.34 -52.76 -31.58
N GLU A 16 -45.46 -52.72 -30.81
CA GLU A 16 -46.33 -53.72 -30.07
C GLU A 16 -45.86 -55.17 -29.71
N ALA A 17 -46.33 -55.89 -28.66
CA ALA A 17 -47.71 -56.06 -28.12
C ALA A 17 -47.82 -56.70 -26.68
N ALA A 18 -48.93 -56.37 -26.00
CA ALA A 18 -49.81 -57.08 -24.99
C ALA A 18 -49.25 -58.07 -23.93
N GLY A 19 -49.71 -58.20 -22.67
CA GLY A 19 -50.84 -57.67 -21.89
C GLY A 19 -51.19 -58.66 -20.75
N GLY A 20 -51.52 -58.20 -19.52
CA GLY A 20 -52.18 -59.02 -18.47
C GLY A 20 -51.61 -58.96 -17.04
N ARG A 21 -52.31 -58.26 -16.12
CA ARG A 21 -52.14 -58.15 -14.65
C ARG A 21 -52.69 -59.41 -13.90
N PRO A 22 -52.52 -59.64 -12.55
CA PRO A 22 -52.58 -58.64 -11.46
C PRO A 22 -51.83 -58.88 -10.11
N ARG A 23 -51.77 -57.77 -9.33
CA ARG A 23 -51.77 -57.55 -7.85
C ARG A 23 -50.98 -58.45 -6.87
N GLY A 24 -50.00 -57.81 -6.18
CA GLY A 24 -49.63 -57.96 -4.74
C GLY A 24 -49.00 -59.29 -4.29
N PRO A 25 -48.13 -59.36 -3.26
CA PRO A 25 -48.40 -58.80 -1.93
C PRO A 25 -47.16 -58.24 -1.15
N LYS A 26 -47.43 -57.67 0.03
CA LYS A 26 -46.47 -57.40 1.11
C LYS A 26 -46.15 -58.70 1.89
N HIS A 27 -45.07 -58.64 2.68
CA HIS A 27 -44.62 -59.56 3.76
C HIS A 27 -43.77 -60.78 3.35
N CYS A 28 -42.46 -60.73 3.68
CA CYS A 28 -41.85 -61.68 4.61
C CYS A 28 -40.44 -61.25 5.03
N ARG A 29 -40.23 -61.18 6.36
CA ARG A 29 -38.93 -61.13 7.03
C ARG A 29 -38.30 -62.53 7.04
N ARG A 30 -36.95 -62.54 7.10
CA ARG A 30 -36.06 -63.51 7.76
C ARG A 30 -36.11 -64.99 7.31
N LYS A 31 -34.95 -65.48 6.87
CA LYS A 31 -34.28 -66.61 7.53
C LYS A 31 -32.76 -66.45 7.41
N LEU A 32 -32.12 -66.31 8.57
CA LEU A 32 -30.69 -66.51 8.78
C LEU A 32 -30.32 -67.94 8.40
N PHE A 33 -29.16 -68.14 7.79
CA PHE A 33 -28.47 -69.42 7.85
C PHE A 33 -27.31 -69.31 8.83
N THR A 34 -27.49 -70.01 9.95
CA THR A 34 -26.52 -70.34 10.98
C THR A 34 -25.74 -71.59 10.58
N GLY A 35 -24.42 -71.53 10.74
CA GLY A 35 -23.55 -72.64 11.16
C GLY A 35 -23.50 -73.92 10.33
N SER A 36 -22.45 -74.08 9.51
CA SER A 36 -21.64 -75.30 9.47
C SER A 36 -20.26 -75.00 8.86
N LYS A 37 -19.20 -75.52 9.50
CA LYS A 37 -17.85 -75.61 8.92
C LYS A 37 -17.90 -76.65 7.80
N MET A 38 -17.60 -76.30 6.54
CA MET A 38 -16.88 -77.12 5.55
C MET A 38 -16.86 -76.49 4.14
N GLN A 39 -15.66 -76.52 3.53
CA GLN A 39 -15.27 -76.31 2.11
C GLN A 39 -14.87 -74.88 1.67
N ASP A 40 -13.64 -74.51 2.05
CA ASP A 40 -13.00 -73.20 1.83
C ASP A 40 -12.50 -72.92 0.38
N GLY A 41 -12.60 -73.88 -0.57
CA GLY A 41 -12.00 -73.72 -1.91
C GLY A 41 -12.90 -73.11 -3.00
N CYS A 42 -14.18 -73.49 -3.05
CA CYS A 42 -15.07 -73.14 -4.18
C CYS A 42 -15.67 -71.73 -4.04
N HIS A 43 -15.93 -71.31 -2.80
CA HIS A 43 -16.45 -69.98 -2.48
C HIS A 43 -15.43 -68.86 -2.75
N LEU A 44 -14.15 -69.15 -2.57
CA LEU A 44 -13.06 -68.19 -2.81
C LEU A 44 -12.89 -67.89 -4.30
N LEU A 45 -12.90 -68.93 -5.15
CA LEU A 45 -12.77 -68.76 -6.61
C LEU A 45 -13.98 -68.03 -7.22
N GLN A 46 -15.19 -68.28 -6.70
CA GLN A 46 -16.40 -67.56 -7.12
C GLN A 46 -16.38 -66.10 -6.65
N PHE A 47 -15.91 -65.85 -5.43
CA PHE A 47 -15.74 -64.50 -4.88
C PHE A 47 -14.78 -63.65 -5.73
N ASN A 48 -13.62 -64.19 -6.11
CA ASN A 48 -12.60 -63.48 -6.89
C ASN A 48 -13.07 -63.19 -8.33
N LYS A 49 -13.77 -64.14 -8.97
CA LYS A 49 -14.40 -63.91 -10.28
C LYS A 49 -15.51 -62.86 -10.23
N LEU A 50 -16.30 -62.83 -9.15
CA LEU A 50 -17.37 -61.84 -8.97
C LEU A 50 -16.81 -60.43 -8.81
N LEU A 51 -15.73 -60.27 -8.03
CA LEU A 51 -15.02 -59.00 -7.87
C LEU A 51 -14.44 -58.48 -9.20
N SER A 52 -13.81 -59.37 -9.98
CA SER A 52 -13.32 -59.02 -11.31
C SER A 52 -14.45 -58.62 -12.28
N ALA A 53 -15.60 -59.30 -12.20
CA ALA A 53 -16.78 -58.95 -13.01
C ALA A 53 -17.39 -57.60 -12.59
N LEU A 54 -17.42 -57.29 -11.30
CA LEU A 54 -17.91 -56.01 -10.77
C LEU A 54 -16.99 -54.83 -11.16
N ASP A 55 -15.68 -55.04 -11.23
CA ASP A 55 -14.69 -54.05 -11.71
C ASP A 55 -14.82 -53.78 -13.23
N LYS A 56 -15.09 -54.83 -14.02
CA LYS A 56 -15.42 -54.69 -15.45
C LYS A 56 -16.78 -54.04 -15.69
N GLY A 57 -17.73 -54.26 -14.78
CA GLY A 57 -19.08 -53.67 -14.81
C GLY A 57 -19.20 -52.30 -14.15
N ASP A 58 -18.10 -51.73 -13.64
CA ASP A 58 -18.02 -50.41 -12.98
C ASP A 58 -18.95 -50.23 -11.76
N GLN A 59 -19.36 -51.34 -11.10
CA GLN A 59 -20.28 -51.35 -9.94
C GLN A 59 -19.52 -51.29 -8.61
N TRP A 60 -18.86 -50.15 -8.34
CA TRP A 60 -17.96 -49.97 -7.19
C TRP A 60 -18.65 -50.10 -5.82
N GLU A 61 -19.90 -49.63 -5.66
CA GLU A 61 -20.63 -49.71 -4.38
C GLU A 61 -20.87 -51.16 -3.94
N ARG A 62 -21.16 -52.02 -4.90
CA ARG A 62 -21.38 -53.46 -4.64
C ARG A 62 -20.06 -54.16 -4.36
N ALA A 63 -18.97 -53.76 -5.02
CA ALA A 63 -17.64 -54.28 -4.73
C ALA A 63 -17.19 -53.92 -3.30
N GLU A 64 -17.44 -52.68 -2.85
CA GLU A 64 -17.13 -52.24 -1.47
C GLU A 64 -17.93 -53.05 -0.43
N LEU A 65 -19.24 -53.20 -0.65
CA LEU A 65 -20.12 -53.95 0.24
C LEU A 65 -19.73 -55.44 0.29
N LEU A 66 -19.29 -56.02 -0.83
CA LEU A 66 -18.83 -57.39 -0.92
C LEU A 66 -17.52 -57.58 -0.13
N LEU A 67 -16.58 -56.65 -0.26
CA LEU A 67 -15.30 -56.66 0.47
C LEU A 67 -15.50 -56.46 1.99
N GLN A 68 -16.39 -55.55 2.41
CA GLN A 68 -16.71 -55.36 3.83
C GLN A 68 -17.37 -56.60 4.45
N ARG A 69 -18.21 -57.32 3.69
CA ARG A 69 -18.84 -58.57 4.16
C ARG A 69 -17.89 -59.76 4.14
N ALA A 70 -16.83 -59.74 3.34
CA ALA A 70 -15.83 -60.80 3.29
C ALA A 70 -15.12 -61.00 4.64
N GLY A 71 -14.84 -59.90 5.35
CA GLY A 71 -14.27 -59.93 6.70
C GLY A 71 -15.14 -60.65 7.74
N GLY A 72 -16.47 -60.66 7.55
CA GLY A 72 -17.40 -61.43 8.40
C GLY A 72 -17.48 -62.91 8.04
N LEU A 73 -17.04 -63.30 6.83
CA LEU A 73 -17.17 -64.66 6.28
C LEU A 73 -15.83 -65.44 6.28
N ARG A 74 -14.72 -64.84 6.74
CA ARG A 74 -13.36 -65.43 6.75
C ARG A 74 -12.91 -65.97 5.39
N LEU A 75 -13.32 -65.32 4.30
CA LEU A 75 -12.80 -65.61 2.97
C LEU A 75 -11.56 -64.75 2.75
N GLU A 76 -10.39 -65.37 2.50
CA GLU A 76 -9.14 -64.67 2.17
C GLU A 76 -9.11 -64.36 0.67
N PRO A 77 -9.35 -63.12 0.21
CA PRO A 77 -9.27 -62.78 -1.21
C PRO A 77 -7.84 -62.93 -1.73
N ASP A 78 -7.72 -63.39 -2.98
CA ASP A 78 -6.42 -63.42 -3.65
C ASP A 78 -5.96 -62.00 -4.03
N MET A 79 -4.65 -61.84 -4.12
CA MET A 79 -3.95 -60.57 -4.33
C MET A 79 -4.47 -59.77 -5.54
N TYR A 80 -4.90 -60.46 -6.61
CA TYR A 80 -5.41 -59.84 -7.82
C TYR A 80 -6.84 -59.29 -7.68
N SER A 81 -7.72 -59.95 -6.94
CA SER A 81 -9.11 -59.50 -6.75
C SER A 81 -9.21 -58.30 -5.81
N LEU A 82 -8.35 -58.23 -4.80
CA LEU A 82 -8.22 -57.06 -3.93
C LEU A 82 -7.74 -55.82 -4.72
N GLY A 83 -6.78 -56.02 -5.63
CA GLY A 83 -6.27 -54.97 -6.52
C GLY A 83 -7.33 -54.43 -7.49
N ALA A 84 -8.16 -55.31 -8.07
CA ALA A 84 -9.26 -54.92 -8.95
C ALA A 84 -10.33 -54.08 -8.21
N GLY A 85 -10.74 -54.51 -7.01
CA GLY A 85 -11.71 -53.76 -6.19
C GLY A 85 -11.21 -52.37 -5.79
N LEU A 86 -9.93 -52.24 -5.45
CA LEU A 86 -9.31 -50.95 -5.12
C LEU A 86 -9.16 -50.04 -6.34
N SER A 87 -8.86 -50.59 -7.51
CA SER A 87 -8.81 -49.84 -8.77
C SER A 87 -10.19 -49.30 -9.20
N ALA A 88 -11.26 -50.08 -9.00
CA ALA A 88 -12.64 -49.63 -9.22
C ALA A 88 -12.98 -48.42 -8.33
N LEU A 89 -12.68 -48.51 -7.03
CA LEU A 89 -12.89 -47.42 -6.06
C LEU A 89 -12.04 -46.18 -6.39
N ALA A 90 -10.84 -46.38 -6.93
CA ALA A 90 -9.95 -45.32 -7.40
C ALA A 90 -10.47 -44.57 -8.64
N ARG A 91 -11.13 -45.27 -9.57
CA ARG A 91 -11.79 -44.65 -10.73
C ARG A 91 -12.91 -43.70 -10.32
N HIS A 92 -13.65 -44.03 -9.26
CA HIS A 92 -14.80 -43.25 -8.78
C HIS A 92 -14.51 -42.29 -7.61
N ARG A 93 -13.23 -42.08 -7.26
CA ARG A 93 -12.78 -41.18 -6.17
C ARG A 93 -13.36 -41.51 -4.77
N HIS A 94 -13.76 -42.75 -4.51
CA HIS A 94 -14.37 -43.15 -3.23
C HIS A 94 -13.32 -43.58 -2.18
N TRP A 95 -12.74 -42.58 -1.49
CA TRP A 95 -11.61 -42.76 -0.57
C TRP A 95 -11.95 -43.51 0.73
N ALA A 96 -13.12 -43.24 1.34
CA ALA A 96 -13.50 -43.86 2.61
C ALA A 96 -13.58 -45.39 2.51
N GLY A 97 -14.14 -45.88 1.40
CA GLY A 97 -14.17 -47.29 1.06
C GLY A 97 -12.78 -47.89 0.92
N ALA A 98 -11.90 -47.23 0.13
CA ALA A 98 -10.53 -47.68 -0.07
C ALA A 98 -9.72 -47.77 1.24
N THR A 99 -9.90 -46.81 2.17
CA THR A 99 -9.25 -46.84 3.49
C THR A 99 -9.77 -47.96 4.39
N SER A 100 -11.07 -48.24 4.36
CA SER A 100 -11.66 -49.31 5.16
C SER A 100 -11.15 -50.68 4.71
N VAL A 101 -11.02 -50.87 3.40
CA VAL A 101 -10.46 -52.08 2.79
C VAL A 101 -8.98 -52.23 3.11
N LEU A 102 -8.23 -51.12 3.18
CA LEU A 102 -6.80 -51.11 3.52
C LEU A 102 -6.54 -51.43 4.99
N GLN A 103 -7.30 -50.83 5.91
CA GLN A 103 -7.21 -51.16 7.34
C GLN A 103 -7.58 -52.62 7.59
N TRP A 104 -8.58 -53.13 6.87
CA TRP A 104 -8.94 -54.54 6.92
C TRP A 104 -7.81 -55.44 6.40
N GLY A 105 -7.24 -55.13 5.22
CA GLY A 105 -6.12 -55.89 4.65
C GLY A 105 -4.86 -55.90 5.50
N GLN A 106 -4.55 -54.80 6.19
CA GLN A 106 -3.46 -54.72 7.17
C GLN A 106 -3.74 -55.56 8.43
N LYS A 107 -4.99 -55.56 8.91
CA LYS A 107 -5.40 -56.32 10.10
C LYS A 107 -5.32 -57.84 9.88
N GLU A 108 -5.61 -58.30 8.66
CA GLU A 108 -5.53 -59.70 8.25
C GLU A 108 -4.13 -60.13 7.77
N LYS A 109 -3.11 -59.25 7.83
CA LYS A 109 -1.70 -59.54 7.44
C LYS A 109 -1.54 -60.12 6.03
N LEU A 110 -2.38 -59.72 5.07
CA LEU A 110 -2.27 -60.17 3.68
C LEU A 110 -0.92 -59.70 3.09
N GLN A 111 -0.21 -60.58 2.38
CA GLN A 111 1.06 -60.23 1.72
C GLN A 111 0.80 -59.11 0.70
N SER A 112 1.30 -57.93 1.02
CA SER A 112 0.99 -56.71 0.29
C SER A 112 1.86 -56.60 -0.96
N SER A 113 1.26 -56.65 -2.15
CA SER A 113 1.99 -56.56 -3.40
C SER A 113 2.07 -55.15 -3.96
N GLU A 114 3.14 -54.91 -4.70
CA GLU A 114 3.46 -53.65 -5.36
C GLU A 114 2.31 -53.10 -6.24
N VAL A 115 1.55 -53.99 -6.88
CA VAL A 115 0.43 -53.66 -7.77
C VAL A 115 -0.76 -53.06 -7.02
N ILE A 116 -1.05 -53.59 -5.82
CA ILE A 116 -2.11 -53.07 -4.94
C ILE A 116 -1.76 -51.65 -4.49
N PHE A 117 -0.48 -51.42 -4.15
CA PHE A 117 0.00 -50.12 -3.71
C PHE A 117 0.05 -49.07 -4.81
N ASN A 118 0.50 -49.41 -6.02
CA ASN A 118 0.48 -48.47 -7.15
C ASN A 118 -0.95 -48.04 -7.52
N SER A 119 -1.91 -48.97 -7.44
CA SER A 119 -3.34 -48.67 -7.65
C SER A 119 -3.90 -47.76 -6.56
N LEU A 120 -3.47 -47.94 -5.30
CA LEU A 120 -3.82 -47.08 -4.16
C LEU A 120 -3.21 -45.68 -4.27
N MET A 121 -1.95 -45.58 -4.67
CA MET A 121 -1.30 -44.29 -4.91
C MET A 121 -2.01 -43.51 -6.03
N SER A 122 -2.47 -44.19 -7.09
CA SER A 122 -3.30 -43.57 -8.13
C SER A 122 -4.69 -43.15 -7.62
N SER A 123 -5.28 -43.88 -6.68
CA SER A 123 -6.52 -43.49 -6.00
C SER A 123 -6.36 -42.21 -5.17
N CYS A 124 -5.26 -42.13 -4.41
CA CYS A 124 -4.88 -40.95 -3.66
C CYS A 124 -4.61 -39.75 -4.58
N GLU A 125 -3.99 -39.98 -5.75
CA GLU A 125 -3.77 -38.96 -6.79
C GLU A 125 -5.10 -38.36 -7.26
N ARG A 126 -6.09 -39.19 -7.61
CA ARG A 126 -7.39 -38.73 -8.14
C ARG A 126 -8.31 -38.09 -7.10
N SER A 127 -8.09 -38.40 -5.81
CA SER A 127 -8.87 -37.85 -4.69
C SER A 127 -8.22 -36.62 -4.02
N GLY A 128 -6.98 -36.26 -4.39
CA GLY A 128 -6.33 -35.02 -3.96
C GLY A 128 -5.82 -35.01 -2.50
N ARG A 129 -5.73 -36.16 -1.84
CA ARG A 129 -5.29 -36.29 -0.43
C ARG A 129 -3.85 -36.80 -0.32
N TRP A 130 -2.88 -35.86 -0.32
CA TRP A 130 -1.45 -36.18 -0.39
C TRP A 130 -0.81 -36.65 0.92
N LYS A 131 -1.26 -36.16 2.09
CA LYS A 131 -0.68 -36.52 3.40
C LYS A 131 -0.82 -38.01 3.70
N THR A 132 -2.01 -38.54 3.46
CA THR A 132 -2.32 -39.96 3.65
C THR A 132 -1.56 -40.86 2.68
N ALA A 133 -1.34 -40.41 1.45
CA ALA A 133 -0.51 -41.14 0.49
C ALA A 133 0.96 -41.22 0.92
N PHE A 134 1.47 -40.14 1.52
CA PHE A 134 2.81 -40.11 2.08
C PHE A 134 2.95 -41.04 3.30
N ASP A 135 1.96 -41.11 4.18
CA ASP A 135 1.94 -42.04 5.32
C ASP A 135 1.93 -43.50 4.86
N VAL A 136 1.18 -43.81 3.80
CA VAL A 136 1.14 -45.14 3.15
C VAL A 136 2.49 -45.48 2.52
N PHE A 137 3.14 -44.53 1.84
CA PHE A 137 4.49 -44.73 1.29
C PHE A 137 5.54 -44.98 2.38
N ARG A 138 5.47 -44.24 3.50
CA ARG A 138 6.38 -44.40 4.63
C ARG A 138 6.23 -45.77 5.31
N THR A 139 5.01 -46.29 5.39
CA THR A 139 4.77 -47.63 5.93
C THR A 139 5.32 -48.72 5.00
N LEU A 140 5.24 -48.52 3.69
CA LEU A 140 5.83 -49.39 2.65
C LEU A 140 7.36 -49.46 2.73
N TYR A 141 8.01 -48.31 2.83
CA TYR A 141 9.48 -48.24 2.92
C TYR A 141 10.00 -48.93 4.18
N LYS A 142 9.30 -48.76 5.31
CA LYS A 142 9.59 -49.49 6.56
C LYS A 142 9.36 -51.01 6.46
N ALA A 143 8.54 -51.46 5.52
CA ALA A 143 8.28 -52.88 5.28
C ALA A 143 9.27 -53.54 4.28
N LEU A 144 10.37 -52.86 3.91
CA LEU A 144 11.47 -53.36 3.06
C LEU A 144 11.11 -53.74 1.61
N LEU A 145 9.97 -53.28 1.08
CA LEU A 145 9.64 -53.41 -0.33
C LEU A 145 10.27 -52.25 -1.12
N GLN A 146 11.15 -52.55 -2.09
CA GLN A 146 11.75 -51.53 -2.96
C GLN A 146 10.69 -50.93 -3.89
N PRO A 147 10.40 -49.61 -3.84
CA PRO A 147 9.40 -49.00 -4.71
C PRO A 147 9.91 -48.88 -6.15
N SER A 148 9.04 -49.17 -7.13
CA SER A 148 9.40 -49.03 -8.55
C SER A 148 9.29 -47.59 -9.05
N PRO A 149 9.92 -47.26 -10.21
CA PRO A 149 9.81 -45.94 -10.83
C PRO A 149 8.36 -45.47 -11.08
N ALA A 150 7.42 -46.40 -11.25
CA ALA A 150 5.98 -46.11 -11.42
C ALA A 150 5.31 -45.62 -10.12
N SER A 151 5.81 -46.03 -8.94
CA SER A 151 5.32 -45.52 -7.65
C SER A 151 5.64 -44.04 -7.46
N PHE A 152 6.75 -43.57 -8.03
CA PHE A 152 7.19 -42.18 -7.95
C PHE A 152 6.47 -41.25 -8.93
N SER A 153 5.97 -41.73 -10.08
CA SER A 153 5.29 -40.87 -11.07
C SER A 153 4.05 -40.14 -10.54
N CYS A 154 3.36 -40.73 -9.56
CA CYS A 154 2.19 -40.14 -8.89
C CYS A 154 2.52 -38.85 -8.13
N TRP A 155 3.80 -38.60 -7.83
CA TRP A 155 4.25 -37.44 -7.06
C TRP A 155 4.41 -36.18 -7.90
N SER A 156 4.37 -36.32 -9.23
CA SER A 156 4.52 -35.23 -10.20
C SER A 156 3.55 -34.08 -10.00
N ARG A 157 2.39 -34.28 -9.34
CA ARG A 157 1.29 -33.30 -9.23
C ARG A 157 1.16 -32.58 -7.89
N TRP A 158 2.00 -32.88 -6.90
CA TRP A 158 1.79 -32.38 -5.54
C TRP A 158 2.87 -31.37 -5.12
N PRO A 159 2.47 -30.16 -4.66
CA PRO A 159 3.42 -29.18 -4.14
C PRO A 159 4.27 -29.68 -2.97
N ALA A 160 3.71 -30.59 -2.16
CA ALA A 160 4.36 -31.20 -1.00
C ALA A 160 5.36 -32.33 -1.34
N ALA A 161 5.44 -32.78 -2.59
CA ALA A 161 6.42 -33.79 -3.02
C ALA A 161 7.87 -33.31 -2.83
N ALA A 162 8.10 -31.99 -2.82
CA ALA A 162 9.39 -31.39 -2.51
C ALA A 162 9.89 -31.70 -1.09
N GLN A 163 8.99 -31.70 -0.10
CA GLN A 163 9.33 -32.05 1.29
C GLN A 163 9.64 -33.55 1.41
N ALA A 164 8.90 -34.38 0.67
CA ALA A 164 9.12 -35.81 0.65
C ALA A 164 10.46 -36.20 -0.02
N ILE A 165 10.86 -35.52 -1.10
CA ILE A 165 12.18 -35.68 -1.73
C ILE A 165 13.30 -35.22 -0.78
N SER A 166 13.10 -34.15 -0.01
CA SER A 166 14.07 -33.72 1.02
C SER A 166 14.19 -34.71 2.20
N ALA A 167 13.10 -35.38 2.56
CA ALA A 167 13.09 -36.40 3.61
C ALA A 167 13.79 -37.70 3.15
N ILE A 168 13.61 -38.11 1.89
CA ILE A 168 14.35 -39.24 1.29
C ILE A 168 15.86 -38.96 1.26
N ARG A 169 16.26 -37.69 1.07
CA ARG A 169 17.66 -37.24 1.12
C ARG A 169 18.30 -37.40 2.50
N GLN A 170 17.52 -37.29 3.58
CA GLN A 170 18.02 -37.46 4.95
C GLN A 170 18.27 -38.93 5.30
N GLU A 171 17.71 -39.87 4.54
CA GLU A 171 17.89 -41.32 4.75
C GLU A 171 18.98 -41.96 3.87
N GLY A 172 19.73 -41.17 3.07
CA GLY A 172 21.00 -41.60 2.46
C GLY A 172 20.92 -42.45 1.17
N LEU A 173 19.78 -42.47 0.48
CA LEU A 173 19.63 -43.21 -0.79
C LEU A 173 20.24 -42.45 -1.99
N GLN A 174 20.88 -43.18 -2.92
CA GLN A 174 21.56 -42.63 -4.10
C GLN A 174 20.57 -42.01 -5.12
N PRO A 175 20.87 -40.82 -5.70
CA PRO A 175 19.99 -40.12 -6.65
C PRO A 175 19.72 -40.84 -7.98
N SER A 176 20.46 -41.92 -8.29
CA SER A 176 20.33 -42.69 -9.54
C SER A 176 19.01 -43.46 -9.67
N GLN A 177 18.24 -43.62 -8.58
CA GLN A 177 16.96 -44.32 -8.57
C GLN A 177 15.73 -43.40 -8.56
N ILE A 178 15.90 -42.08 -8.46
CA ILE A 178 14.79 -41.11 -8.52
C ILE A 178 14.66 -40.61 -9.96
N ASN A 179 13.48 -40.80 -10.57
CA ASN A 179 13.22 -40.34 -11.93
C ASN A 179 13.22 -38.79 -11.96
N GLN A 180 14.35 -38.19 -12.31
CA GLN A 180 14.64 -36.75 -12.14
C GLN A 180 13.60 -35.85 -12.83
N GLY A 181 13.01 -36.31 -13.94
CA GLY A 181 11.92 -35.61 -14.63
C GLY A 181 10.63 -35.50 -13.82
N VAL A 182 10.32 -36.49 -12.98
CA VAL A 182 9.15 -36.47 -12.09
C VAL A 182 9.33 -35.47 -10.95
N ALA A 183 10.53 -35.44 -10.36
CA ALA A 183 10.90 -34.45 -9.34
C ALA A 183 10.86 -33.02 -9.90
N MET A 184 11.37 -32.83 -11.12
CA MET A 184 11.36 -31.53 -11.78
C MET A 184 9.93 -31.06 -12.10
N LYS A 185 9.05 -31.97 -12.51
CA LYS A 185 7.63 -31.65 -12.73
C LYS A 185 6.90 -31.29 -11.44
N ALA A 186 7.23 -31.95 -10.34
CA ALA A 186 6.68 -31.62 -9.03
C ALA A 186 7.14 -30.23 -8.57
N PHE A 187 8.42 -29.87 -8.73
CA PHE A 187 8.92 -28.54 -8.42
C PHE A 187 8.29 -27.45 -9.29
N GLN A 188 8.00 -27.74 -10.57
CA GLN A 188 7.22 -26.85 -11.44
C GLN A 188 5.81 -26.58 -10.89
N LEU A 189 5.09 -27.62 -10.49
CA LEU A 189 3.73 -27.48 -9.96
C LEU A 189 3.69 -26.85 -8.56
N ALA A 190 4.77 -26.97 -7.80
CA ALA A 190 4.94 -26.36 -6.47
C ALA A 190 5.40 -24.88 -6.50
N GLU A 191 5.80 -24.36 -7.66
CA GLU A 191 6.43 -23.02 -7.82
C GLU A 191 7.75 -22.85 -7.05
N LEU A 192 8.44 -23.96 -6.72
CA LEU A 192 9.69 -23.97 -5.96
C LEU A 192 10.91 -23.95 -6.89
N TRP A 193 11.15 -22.81 -7.54
CA TRP A 193 12.21 -22.64 -8.54
C TRP A 193 13.64 -22.87 -8.00
N GLN A 194 13.89 -22.58 -6.73
CA GLN A 194 15.21 -22.77 -6.08
C GLN A 194 15.58 -24.25 -5.99
N CYS A 195 14.63 -25.10 -5.62
CA CYS A 195 14.84 -26.54 -5.53
C CYS A 195 15.07 -27.16 -6.91
N ALA A 196 14.33 -26.69 -7.93
CA ALA A 196 14.54 -27.07 -9.32
C ALA A 196 15.96 -26.72 -9.80
N LEU A 197 16.45 -25.52 -9.48
CA LEU A 197 17.79 -25.06 -9.85
C LEU A 197 18.91 -25.83 -9.13
N CYS A 198 18.74 -26.12 -7.82
CA CYS A 198 19.67 -26.97 -7.08
C CYS A 198 19.73 -28.39 -7.66
N LEU A 199 18.56 -28.99 -7.98
CA LEU A 199 18.52 -30.30 -8.61
C LEU A 199 19.23 -30.27 -9.97
N MET A 200 19.01 -29.24 -10.79
CA MET A 200 19.71 -29.08 -12.06
C MET A 200 21.24 -28.97 -11.90
N GLN A 201 21.71 -28.16 -10.95
CA GLN A 201 23.14 -28.00 -10.70
C GLN A 201 23.80 -29.32 -10.27
N GLU A 202 23.09 -30.14 -9.51
CA GLU A 202 23.57 -31.47 -9.13
C GLU A 202 23.56 -32.44 -10.32
N THR A 203 22.52 -32.43 -11.16
CA THR A 203 22.50 -33.27 -12.39
C THR A 203 23.62 -32.91 -13.36
N TRP A 204 23.94 -31.61 -13.47
CA TRP A 204 25.04 -31.12 -14.29
C TRP A 204 26.40 -31.53 -13.72
N LYS A 205 26.56 -31.50 -12.39
CA LYS A 205 27.76 -32.03 -11.70
C LYS A 205 27.88 -33.54 -11.83
N GLY A 206 26.77 -34.25 -11.95
CA GLY A 206 26.70 -35.71 -12.13
C GLY A 206 26.96 -36.21 -13.56
N LEU A 207 27.20 -35.33 -14.54
CA LEU A 207 27.42 -35.69 -15.97
C LEU A 207 26.27 -36.50 -16.61
N ILE A 208 25.04 -36.39 -16.08
CA ILE A 208 23.86 -37.04 -16.65
C ILE A 208 23.20 -36.04 -17.62
N GLU A 209 23.08 -36.40 -18.90
CA GLU A 209 22.37 -35.58 -19.88
C GLU A 209 20.87 -35.51 -19.52
N MET A 210 20.36 -34.29 -19.34
CA MET A 210 18.93 -34.07 -19.09
C MET A 210 18.12 -34.23 -20.37
N ASP A 211 17.03 -35.00 -20.29
CA ASP A 211 16.08 -35.18 -21.37
C ASP A 211 15.19 -33.93 -21.57
N GLN A 212 14.64 -33.79 -22.79
CA GLN A 212 13.88 -32.61 -23.22
C GLN A 212 12.70 -32.26 -22.30
N VAL A 213 12.04 -33.26 -21.71
CA VAL A 213 10.88 -33.08 -20.83
C VAL A 213 11.29 -32.48 -19.47
N THR A 214 12.45 -32.88 -18.96
CA THR A 214 13.02 -32.38 -17.70
C THR A 214 13.53 -30.95 -17.89
N THR A 215 14.19 -30.65 -19.01
CA THR A 215 14.62 -29.27 -19.32
C THR A 215 13.42 -28.33 -19.48
N SER A 216 12.35 -28.78 -20.15
CA SER A 216 11.11 -28.00 -20.29
C SER A 216 10.43 -27.73 -18.94
N SER A 217 10.34 -28.74 -18.08
CA SER A 217 9.72 -28.61 -16.75
C SER A 217 10.52 -27.68 -15.84
N ALA A 218 11.85 -27.70 -15.93
CA ALA A 218 12.73 -26.79 -15.20
C ALA A 218 12.58 -25.34 -15.67
N MET A 219 12.49 -25.11 -16.99
CA MET A 219 12.25 -23.79 -17.57
C MET A 219 10.91 -23.21 -17.10
N THR A 220 9.85 -24.01 -17.09
CA THR A 220 8.54 -23.54 -16.60
C THR A 220 8.52 -23.33 -15.07
N ALA A 221 9.32 -24.07 -14.30
CA ALA A 221 9.48 -23.81 -12.87
C ALA A 221 10.13 -22.44 -12.61
N LEU A 222 11.17 -22.09 -13.39
CA LEU A 222 11.82 -20.78 -13.36
C LEU A 222 10.90 -19.65 -13.86
N GLU A 223 10.04 -19.92 -14.85
CA GLU A 223 9.00 -19.00 -15.33
C GLU A 223 8.00 -18.65 -14.22
N ARG A 224 7.45 -19.65 -13.52
CA ARG A 224 6.54 -19.41 -12.39
C ARG A 224 7.22 -18.70 -11.24
N GLY A 225 8.51 -18.97 -11.03
CA GLY A 225 9.38 -18.23 -10.10
C GLY A 225 9.70 -16.79 -10.52
N ARG A 226 9.28 -16.33 -11.70
CA ARG A 226 9.57 -15.00 -12.28
C ARG A 226 11.06 -14.72 -12.54
N HIS A 227 11.89 -15.76 -12.66
CA HIS A 227 13.33 -15.65 -12.94
C HIS A 227 13.64 -15.99 -14.40
N TRP A 228 13.11 -15.18 -15.32
CA TRP A 228 13.16 -15.42 -16.77
C TRP A 228 14.57 -15.30 -17.37
N GLU A 229 15.45 -14.46 -16.80
CA GLU A 229 16.83 -14.27 -17.27
C GLU A 229 17.65 -15.56 -17.15
N MET A 230 17.46 -16.32 -16.07
CA MET A 230 18.13 -17.61 -15.85
C MET A 230 17.59 -18.68 -16.78
N ALA A 231 16.28 -18.67 -17.07
CA ALA A 231 15.68 -19.55 -18.06
C ALA A 231 16.23 -19.26 -19.48
N LEU A 232 16.47 -17.99 -19.80
CA LEU A 232 17.06 -17.57 -21.07
C LEU A 232 18.54 -17.99 -21.18
N HIS A 233 19.29 -17.91 -20.09
CA HIS A 233 20.68 -18.37 -20.03
C HIS A 233 20.82 -19.89 -20.19
N LEU A 234 19.82 -20.65 -19.73
CA LEU A 234 19.73 -22.10 -19.95
C LEU A 234 19.43 -22.46 -21.42
N SER A 235 18.92 -21.51 -22.21
CA SER A 235 18.71 -21.65 -23.65
C SER A 235 19.98 -21.27 -24.43
N GLY A 236 20.94 -22.19 -24.46
CA GLY A 236 22.11 -22.09 -25.34
C GLY A 236 21.76 -22.29 -26.83
N PRO A 237 22.72 -22.05 -27.76
CA PRO A 237 22.48 -22.07 -29.20
C PRO A 237 22.34 -23.52 -29.72
N GLY A 238 21.13 -24.06 -29.68
CA GLY A 238 20.77 -25.36 -30.26
C GLY A 238 19.27 -25.45 -30.46
N ALA A 239 18.82 -25.26 -31.70
CA ALA A 239 17.42 -25.07 -32.07
C ALA A 239 16.63 -26.38 -32.08
N ASP A 240 15.55 -26.44 -31.30
CA ASP A 240 14.46 -27.41 -31.48
C ASP A 240 13.10 -26.77 -31.11
N VAL A 241 12.04 -27.18 -31.83
CA VAL A 241 10.68 -26.60 -31.83
C VAL A 241 10.04 -26.52 -30.43
N VAL A 242 10.32 -27.51 -29.56
CA VAL A 242 9.80 -27.56 -28.17
C VAL A 242 10.56 -26.60 -27.25
N ARG A 243 11.86 -26.42 -27.49
CA ARG A 243 12.75 -25.51 -26.75
C ARG A 243 12.38 -24.04 -27.02
N LEU A 244 12.07 -23.73 -28.29
CA LEU A 244 11.60 -22.41 -28.73
C LEU A 244 10.16 -22.08 -28.26
N GLY A 245 9.31 -23.09 -28.06
CA GLY A 245 7.99 -22.91 -27.44
C GLY A 245 8.06 -22.49 -25.97
N ALA A 246 9.07 -22.97 -25.23
CA ALA A 246 9.34 -22.56 -23.86
C ALA A 246 9.93 -21.13 -23.78
N GLU A 247 10.71 -20.70 -24.77
CA GLU A 247 11.14 -19.30 -24.91
C GLU A 247 9.96 -18.34 -25.18
N ALA A 248 8.97 -18.76 -25.98
CA ALA A 248 7.75 -17.98 -26.19
C ALA A 248 6.92 -17.82 -24.90
N ALA A 249 6.89 -18.85 -24.05
CA ALA A 249 6.28 -18.78 -22.71
C ALA A 249 7.09 -17.89 -21.75
N ALA A 250 8.42 -17.96 -21.79
CA ALA A 250 9.30 -17.07 -21.02
C ALA A 250 9.16 -15.59 -21.44
N ALA A 251 9.04 -15.32 -22.74
CA ALA A 251 8.78 -13.98 -23.28
C ALA A 251 7.39 -13.44 -22.92
N ALA A 252 6.42 -14.32 -22.60
CA ALA A 252 5.10 -13.92 -22.14
C ALA A 252 5.10 -13.33 -20.71
N ALA A 253 6.16 -13.56 -19.93
CA ALA A 253 6.33 -13.03 -18.57
C ALA A 253 7.09 -11.69 -18.53
N SER A 254 7.95 -11.40 -19.51
CA SER A 254 8.82 -10.21 -19.56
C SER A 254 8.27 -9.04 -20.40
N GLY A 255 7.26 -9.28 -21.25
CA GLY A 255 6.53 -8.24 -21.98
C GLY A 255 6.33 -8.55 -23.47
N TRP A 256 5.24 -8.05 -24.03
CA TRP A 256 4.79 -8.34 -25.41
C TRP A 256 5.78 -7.98 -26.53
N LEU A 257 6.68 -7.02 -26.28
CA LEU A 257 7.70 -6.58 -27.25
C LEU A 257 8.73 -7.68 -27.52
N GLN A 258 9.11 -8.45 -26.49
CA GLN A 258 10.02 -9.59 -26.64
C GLN A 258 9.32 -10.79 -27.31
N ALA A 259 8.01 -10.95 -27.07
CA ALA A 259 7.22 -11.95 -27.78
C ALA A 259 7.08 -11.63 -29.29
N LEU A 260 7.09 -10.34 -29.67
CA LEU A 260 7.11 -9.91 -31.07
C LEU A 260 8.47 -10.04 -31.74
N SER A 261 9.57 -9.76 -31.04
CA SER A 261 10.90 -10.02 -31.58
C SER A 261 11.12 -11.52 -31.81
N TRP A 262 10.55 -12.37 -30.96
CA TRP A 262 10.48 -13.81 -31.18
C TRP A 262 9.69 -14.18 -32.43
N LEU A 263 8.47 -13.65 -32.64
CA LEU A 263 7.67 -13.94 -33.84
C LEU A 263 8.41 -13.54 -35.12
N ARG A 264 9.13 -12.41 -35.11
CA ARG A 264 9.97 -11.99 -36.23
C ARG A 264 11.12 -12.97 -36.48
N ARG A 265 11.82 -13.38 -35.43
CA ARG A 265 12.93 -14.33 -35.53
C ARG A 265 12.48 -15.73 -35.97
N ALA A 266 11.31 -16.19 -35.52
CA ALA A 266 10.72 -17.45 -35.95
C ALA A 266 10.30 -17.40 -37.43
N ALA A 267 9.78 -16.25 -37.90
CA ALA A 267 9.50 -16.01 -39.31
C ALA A 267 10.78 -15.97 -40.15
N ASP A 268 11.85 -15.33 -39.68
CA ASP A 268 13.16 -15.27 -40.34
C ASP A 268 13.79 -16.66 -40.49
N LEU A 269 13.51 -17.57 -39.55
CA LEU A 269 13.99 -18.96 -39.55
C LEU A 269 13.04 -19.95 -40.26
N SER A 270 11.95 -19.47 -40.87
CA SER A 270 10.99 -20.32 -41.62
C SER A 270 10.37 -21.48 -40.82
N LEU A 271 10.26 -21.34 -39.50
CA LEU A 271 9.77 -22.42 -38.62
C LEU A 271 8.23 -22.47 -38.62
N GLN A 272 7.66 -23.69 -38.69
CA GLN A 272 6.22 -23.88 -38.53
C GLN A 272 5.81 -23.68 -37.07
N ILE A 273 5.13 -22.56 -36.80
CA ILE A 273 4.68 -22.20 -35.46
C ILE A 273 3.38 -22.93 -35.13
N GLY A 274 3.40 -23.80 -34.12
CA GLY A 274 2.22 -24.53 -33.65
C GLY A 274 1.27 -23.69 -32.77
N VAL A 275 0.07 -24.24 -32.53
CA VAL A 275 -1.01 -23.62 -31.72
C VAL A 275 -0.54 -23.21 -30.31
N VAL A 276 0.35 -23.98 -29.69
CA VAL A 276 0.84 -23.74 -28.32
C VAL A 276 1.67 -22.46 -28.23
N ALA A 277 2.51 -22.19 -29.23
CA ALA A 277 3.35 -21.00 -29.25
C ALA A 277 2.52 -19.73 -29.52
N PHE A 278 1.54 -19.80 -30.43
CA PHE A 278 0.57 -18.72 -30.60
C PHE A 278 -0.24 -18.48 -29.31
N GLY A 279 -0.67 -19.54 -28.62
CA GLY A 279 -1.36 -19.44 -27.33
C GLY A 279 -0.55 -18.74 -26.24
N ALA A 280 0.75 -19.03 -26.13
CA ALA A 280 1.63 -18.37 -25.15
C ALA A 280 1.76 -16.86 -25.40
N ILE A 281 1.86 -16.45 -26.67
CA ILE A 281 1.94 -15.03 -27.03
C ILE A 281 0.61 -14.31 -26.81
N LEU A 282 -0.50 -14.99 -27.11
CA LEU A 282 -1.83 -14.45 -26.84
C LEU A 282 -2.06 -14.27 -25.33
N ALA A 283 -1.57 -15.19 -24.49
CA ALA A 283 -1.57 -15.02 -23.04
C ALA A 283 -0.70 -13.84 -22.56
N ALA A 284 0.43 -13.56 -23.23
CA ALA A 284 1.24 -12.37 -22.99
C ALA A 284 0.47 -11.07 -23.30
N CYS A 285 -0.22 -11.06 -24.46
CA CYS A 285 -1.06 -9.94 -24.90
C CYS A 285 -2.24 -9.73 -23.95
N GLU A 286 -2.79 -10.81 -23.40
CA GLU A 286 -3.84 -10.78 -22.37
C GLU A 286 -3.34 -10.15 -21.07
N LYS A 287 -2.17 -10.56 -20.56
CA LYS A 287 -1.60 -9.95 -19.33
C LYS A 287 -1.28 -8.47 -19.50
N SER A 288 -0.91 -8.05 -20.71
CA SER A 288 -0.57 -6.66 -21.05
C SER A 288 -1.74 -5.81 -21.56
N GLY A 289 -2.95 -6.38 -21.70
CA GLY A 289 -4.15 -5.66 -22.14
C GLY A 289 -4.11 -5.15 -23.59
N MET A 290 -3.27 -5.71 -24.45
CA MET A 290 -3.08 -5.23 -25.82
C MET A 290 -3.94 -5.98 -26.85
N TRP A 291 -5.22 -5.63 -26.87
CA TRP A 291 -6.24 -6.22 -27.74
C TRP A 291 -5.92 -6.14 -29.25
N SER A 292 -5.37 -5.01 -29.72
CA SER A 292 -5.16 -4.77 -31.16
C SER A 292 -4.03 -5.63 -31.75
N LEU A 293 -3.07 -6.03 -30.91
CA LEU A 293 -2.01 -6.95 -31.29
C LEU A 293 -2.52 -8.39 -31.21
N ALA A 294 -3.26 -8.74 -30.16
CA ALA A 294 -3.87 -10.07 -30.01
C ALA A 294 -4.75 -10.43 -31.22
N LEU A 295 -5.58 -9.49 -31.69
CA LEU A 295 -6.40 -9.68 -32.91
C LEU A 295 -5.56 -9.83 -34.19
N ARG A 296 -4.44 -9.11 -34.30
CA ARG A 296 -3.53 -9.25 -35.44
C ARG A 296 -2.85 -10.62 -35.43
N ILE A 297 -2.47 -11.11 -34.25
CA ILE A 297 -1.84 -12.41 -34.07
C ILE A 297 -2.84 -13.53 -34.39
N LEU A 298 -4.09 -13.43 -33.93
CA LEU A 298 -5.15 -14.38 -34.27
C LEU A 298 -5.38 -14.43 -35.80
N ARG A 299 -5.40 -13.27 -36.48
CA ARG A 299 -5.47 -13.22 -37.95
C ARG A 299 -4.24 -13.82 -38.63
N SER A 300 -3.04 -13.66 -38.06
CA SER A 300 -1.84 -14.31 -38.60
C SER A 300 -1.84 -15.81 -38.42
N MET A 301 -2.41 -16.31 -37.32
CA MET A 301 -2.58 -17.74 -37.06
C MET A 301 -3.52 -18.37 -38.09
N ALA A 302 -4.63 -17.70 -38.42
CA ALA A 302 -5.52 -18.11 -39.51
C ALA A 302 -4.83 -18.10 -40.89
N ARG A 303 -3.97 -17.11 -41.17
CA ARG A 303 -3.18 -17.06 -42.42
C ARG A 303 -2.11 -18.16 -42.50
N ALA A 304 -1.61 -18.61 -41.36
CA ALA A 304 -0.64 -19.68 -41.24
C ALA A 304 -1.29 -21.09 -41.25
N SER A 305 -2.59 -21.20 -41.54
CA SER A 305 -3.36 -22.47 -41.54
C SER A 305 -3.30 -23.25 -40.22
N VAL A 306 -3.12 -22.56 -39.08
CA VAL A 306 -3.09 -23.17 -37.75
C VAL A 306 -4.49 -23.11 -37.15
N GLU A 307 -5.03 -24.27 -36.71
CA GLU A 307 -6.39 -24.37 -36.16
C GLU A 307 -6.54 -23.57 -34.85
N GLU A 308 -7.51 -22.64 -34.85
CA GLU A 308 -7.89 -21.85 -33.67
C GLU A 308 -8.59 -22.75 -32.64
N ASN A 309 -8.18 -22.66 -31.37
CA ASN A 309 -8.84 -23.39 -30.28
C ASN A 309 -9.53 -22.42 -29.30
N THR A 310 -10.44 -22.94 -28.48
CA THR A 310 -11.20 -22.14 -27.49
C THR A 310 -10.30 -21.33 -26.57
N ILE A 311 -9.11 -21.85 -26.22
CA ILE A 311 -8.13 -21.19 -25.34
C ILE A 311 -7.56 -19.93 -26.01
N THR A 312 -7.11 -20.04 -27.27
CA THR A 312 -6.57 -18.90 -28.04
C THR A 312 -7.60 -17.80 -28.23
N CYS A 313 -8.86 -18.15 -28.51
CA CYS A 313 -9.97 -17.22 -28.57
C CYS A 313 -10.25 -16.56 -27.21
N ASN A 314 -10.26 -17.33 -26.11
CA ASN A 314 -10.49 -16.80 -24.77
C ASN A 314 -9.43 -15.79 -24.33
N SER A 315 -8.14 -16.05 -24.62
CA SER A 315 -7.06 -15.10 -24.31
C SER A 315 -7.19 -13.79 -25.12
N VAL A 316 -7.64 -13.84 -26.37
CA VAL A 316 -7.93 -12.63 -27.16
C VAL A 316 -9.11 -11.87 -26.60
N LEU A 317 -10.21 -12.57 -26.26
CA LEU A 317 -11.41 -11.96 -25.67
C LEU A 317 -11.12 -11.32 -24.31
N SER A 318 -10.30 -11.97 -23.46
CA SER A 318 -9.87 -11.40 -22.18
C SER A 318 -8.90 -10.21 -22.35
N ALA A 319 -8.06 -10.20 -23.39
CA ALA A 319 -7.27 -9.00 -23.74
C ALA A 319 -8.18 -7.82 -24.13
N CYS A 320 -9.24 -8.06 -24.91
CA CYS A 320 -10.25 -7.06 -25.25
C CYS A 320 -11.03 -6.58 -24.02
N GLU A 321 -11.35 -7.49 -23.09
CA GLU A 321 -12.01 -7.18 -21.83
C GLU A 321 -11.16 -6.26 -20.95
N LYS A 322 -9.87 -6.53 -20.78
CA LYS A 322 -8.96 -5.65 -20.01
C LYS A 322 -8.82 -4.26 -20.64
N ALA A 323 -8.89 -4.17 -21.96
CA ALA A 323 -8.84 -2.90 -22.70
C ALA A 323 -10.21 -2.18 -22.82
N GLY A 324 -11.31 -2.79 -22.39
CA GLY A 324 -12.66 -2.23 -22.51
C GLY A 324 -13.17 -2.09 -23.95
N GLN A 325 -12.65 -2.88 -24.89
CA GLN A 325 -12.98 -2.77 -26.33
C GLN A 325 -14.09 -3.74 -26.72
N TRP A 326 -15.34 -3.35 -26.45
CA TRP A 326 -16.51 -4.20 -26.66
C TRP A 326 -16.77 -4.55 -28.14
N SER A 327 -16.60 -3.60 -29.06
CA SER A 327 -16.89 -3.81 -30.49
C SER A 327 -15.96 -4.85 -31.11
N ALA A 328 -14.69 -4.80 -30.75
CA ALA A 328 -13.67 -5.74 -31.14
C ALA A 328 -13.90 -7.13 -30.52
N ALA A 329 -14.36 -7.19 -29.26
CA ALA A 329 -14.69 -8.43 -28.58
C ALA A 329 -15.92 -9.14 -29.20
N VAL A 330 -16.98 -8.39 -29.50
CA VAL A 330 -18.19 -8.91 -30.17
C VAL A 330 -17.86 -9.43 -31.56
N ALA A 331 -17.12 -8.65 -32.36
CA ALA A 331 -16.70 -9.07 -33.69
C ALA A 331 -15.83 -10.33 -33.65
N CYS A 332 -14.98 -10.49 -32.62
CA CYS A 332 -14.18 -11.70 -32.42
C CYS A 332 -15.03 -12.92 -32.04
N LEU A 333 -16.07 -12.74 -31.22
CA LEU A 333 -17.00 -13.80 -30.83
C LEU A 333 -17.91 -14.24 -31.99
N GLU A 334 -18.33 -13.31 -32.85
CA GLU A 334 -19.08 -13.63 -34.07
C GLU A 334 -18.20 -14.33 -35.10
N ALA A 335 -16.94 -13.90 -35.24
CA ALA A 335 -15.96 -14.55 -36.11
C ALA A 335 -15.59 -15.97 -35.62
N SER A 336 -15.54 -16.23 -34.30
CA SER A 336 -15.27 -17.57 -33.79
C SER A 336 -16.46 -18.52 -34.03
N ARG A 337 -17.69 -18.01 -33.95
CA ARG A 337 -18.92 -18.77 -34.30
C ARG A 337 -18.98 -19.14 -35.78
N SER A 338 -18.64 -18.22 -36.68
CA SER A 338 -18.62 -18.51 -38.12
C SER A 338 -17.52 -19.50 -38.52
N ARG A 339 -16.47 -19.62 -37.71
CA ARG A 339 -15.36 -20.57 -37.86
C ARG A 339 -15.55 -21.88 -37.09
N THR A 340 -16.76 -22.16 -36.56
CA THR A 340 -17.11 -23.39 -35.84
C THR A 340 -16.26 -23.71 -34.59
N VAL A 341 -15.58 -22.72 -34.00
CA VAL A 341 -14.84 -22.91 -32.75
C VAL A 341 -15.84 -22.92 -31.58
N ALA A 342 -15.79 -23.94 -30.73
CA ALA A 342 -16.68 -24.06 -29.58
C ALA A 342 -16.48 -22.88 -28.60
N THR A 343 -17.47 -21.99 -28.51
CA THR A 343 -17.48 -20.88 -27.55
C THR A 343 -18.09 -21.34 -26.22
N ASP A 344 -17.34 -21.22 -25.14
CA ASP A 344 -17.77 -21.60 -23.80
C ASP A 344 -18.48 -20.43 -23.07
N ALA A 345 -18.85 -20.63 -21.81
CA ALA A 345 -19.39 -19.57 -20.97
C ALA A 345 -18.34 -18.48 -20.69
N LEU A 346 -17.06 -18.86 -20.56
CA LEU A 346 -15.93 -17.94 -20.33
C LEU A 346 -15.76 -16.94 -21.50
N SER A 347 -15.83 -17.41 -22.75
CA SER A 347 -15.79 -16.53 -23.94
C SER A 347 -16.87 -15.44 -23.85
N ARG A 348 -18.10 -15.83 -23.49
CA ARG A 348 -19.25 -14.91 -23.42
C ARG A 348 -19.15 -13.95 -22.25
N ASN A 349 -18.71 -14.42 -21.09
CA ASN A 349 -18.50 -13.59 -19.91
C ASN A 349 -17.45 -12.50 -20.15
N ALA A 350 -16.35 -12.83 -20.83
CA ALA A 350 -15.33 -11.86 -21.20
C ALA A 350 -15.90 -10.75 -22.11
N VAL A 351 -16.77 -11.08 -23.07
CA VAL A 351 -17.44 -10.06 -23.91
C VAL A 351 -18.44 -9.23 -23.11
N ILE A 352 -19.22 -9.84 -22.22
CA ILE A 352 -20.17 -9.12 -21.36
C ILE A 352 -19.42 -8.15 -20.42
N SER A 353 -18.30 -8.57 -19.84
CA SER A 353 -17.46 -7.71 -18.99
C SER A 353 -16.76 -6.60 -19.81
N ALA A 354 -16.36 -6.85 -21.06
CA ALA A 354 -15.91 -5.79 -21.97
C ALA A 354 -17.01 -4.74 -22.22
N CYS A 355 -18.26 -5.17 -22.41
CA CYS A 355 -19.42 -4.28 -22.56
C CYS A 355 -19.70 -3.48 -21.28
N GLU A 356 -19.51 -4.08 -20.11
CA GLU A 356 -19.65 -3.42 -18.80
C GLU A 356 -18.62 -2.30 -18.61
N LYS A 357 -17.36 -2.51 -19.00
CA LYS A 357 -16.31 -1.48 -18.94
C LYS A 357 -16.55 -0.36 -19.95
N ALA A 358 -17.18 -0.65 -21.08
CA ALA A 358 -17.53 0.33 -22.11
C ALA A 358 -18.93 0.96 -21.96
N TRP A 359 -19.68 0.61 -20.92
CA TRP A 359 -21.02 1.15 -20.58
C TRP A 359 -22.10 0.80 -21.63
N HIS A 360 -21.93 -0.28 -22.38
CA HIS A 360 -22.87 -0.74 -23.42
C HIS A 360 -23.78 -1.88 -22.93
N TRP A 361 -24.75 -1.56 -22.08
CA TRP A 361 -25.68 -2.54 -21.47
C TRP A 361 -26.55 -3.30 -22.48
N ARG A 362 -26.94 -2.67 -23.61
CA ARG A 362 -27.81 -3.30 -24.63
C ARG A 362 -27.16 -4.52 -25.26
N MET A 363 -25.85 -4.47 -25.47
CA MET A 363 -25.11 -5.59 -26.05
C MET A 363 -24.88 -6.69 -25.02
N ALA A 364 -24.64 -6.32 -23.75
CA ALA A 364 -24.52 -7.25 -22.63
C ALA A 364 -25.80 -8.09 -22.43
N THR A 365 -26.99 -7.51 -22.63
CA THR A 365 -28.26 -8.25 -22.49
C THR A 365 -28.58 -9.17 -23.66
N VAL A 366 -28.17 -8.80 -24.88
CA VAL A 366 -28.30 -9.66 -26.06
C VAL A 366 -27.42 -10.91 -25.95
N LEU A 367 -26.26 -10.80 -25.29
CA LEU A 367 -25.29 -11.88 -25.11
C LEU A 367 -25.56 -12.76 -23.87
N LEU A 368 -26.55 -12.41 -23.05
CA LEU A 368 -26.93 -13.12 -21.82
C LEU A 368 -27.45 -14.56 -22.03
N PRO A 369 -28.08 -14.95 -23.14
CA PRO A 369 -28.52 -16.34 -23.36
C PRO A 369 -27.34 -17.34 -23.29
N GLY A 370 -27.37 -18.19 -22.25
CA GLY A 370 -26.41 -19.26 -21.98
C GLY A 370 -25.10 -18.83 -21.28
N SER A 371 -25.01 -17.61 -20.76
CA SER A 371 -23.97 -17.24 -19.78
C SER A 371 -24.24 -17.92 -18.43
N ASP A 372 -23.20 -18.02 -17.61
CA ASP A 372 -23.31 -18.49 -16.23
C ASP A 372 -23.66 -17.33 -15.28
N GLU A 373 -23.56 -17.59 -13.97
CA GLU A 373 -23.80 -16.61 -12.92
C GLU A 373 -22.90 -15.36 -13.05
N VAL A 374 -21.62 -15.55 -13.42
CA VAL A 374 -20.63 -14.46 -13.55
C VAL A 374 -21.01 -13.52 -14.68
N GLY A 375 -21.49 -14.05 -15.81
CA GLY A 375 -22.00 -13.24 -16.91
C GLY A 375 -23.26 -12.45 -16.53
N CYS A 376 -24.17 -13.04 -15.75
CA CYS A 376 -25.35 -12.32 -15.23
C CYS A 376 -24.95 -11.17 -14.30
N ASN A 377 -23.96 -11.37 -13.43
CA ASN A 377 -23.45 -10.34 -12.52
C ASN A 377 -22.81 -9.16 -13.29
N ALA A 378 -21.97 -9.46 -14.28
CA ALA A 378 -21.36 -8.44 -15.14
C ALA A 378 -22.42 -7.65 -15.94
N ALA A 379 -23.49 -8.32 -16.39
CA ALA A 379 -24.60 -7.63 -17.08
C ALA A 379 -25.41 -6.74 -16.13
N ILE A 380 -25.70 -7.18 -14.90
CA ILE A 380 -26.35 -6.35 -13.87
C ILE A 380 -25.48 -5.13 -13.54
N SER A 381 -24.16 -5.31 -13.37
CA SER A 381 -23.22 -4.21 -13.15
C SER A 381 -23.16 -3.23 -14.32
N SER A 382 -23.26 -3.71 -15.56
CA SER A 382 -23.34 -2.82 -16.73
C SER A 382 -24.59 -1.94 -16.72
N CYS A 383 -25.71 -2.46 -16.20
CA CYS A 383 -26.95 -1.72 -16.03
C CYS A 383 -26.84 -0.70 -14.88
N GLU A 384 -26.07 -1.01 -13.84
CA GLU A 384 -25.78 -0.09 -12.73
C GLU A 384 -25.07 1.18 -13.19
N LYS A 385 -24.06 1.06 -14.05
CA LYS A 385 -23.30 2.21 -14.57
C LYS A 385 -24.15 3.18 -15.39
N VAL A 386 -25.22 2.69 -16.02
CA VAL A 386 -26.13 3.48 -16.85
C VAL A 386 -27.46 3.79 -16.13
N SER A 387 -27.57 3.51 -14.82
CA SER A 387 -28.77 3.74 -13.99
C SER A 387 -30.04 3.01 -14.48
N GLY A 388 -29.88 1.87 -15.14
CA GLY A 388 -30.95 1.07 -15.76
C GLY A 388 -31.60 0.07 -14.80
N TRP A 389 -32.25 0.55 -13.73
CA TRP A 389 -32.84 -0.26 -12.65
C TRP A 389 -33.85 -1.32 -13.13
N ASN A 390 -34.73 -0.98 -14.09
CA ASN A 390 -35.74 -1.89 -14.64
C ASN A 390 -35.13 -3.17 -15.23
N LEU A 391 -34.02 -3.01 -15.96
CA LEU A 391 -33.37 -4.12 -16.64
C LEU A 391 -32.50 -4.93 -15.67
N ALA A 392 -31.83 -4.28 -14.74
CA ALA A 392 -31.10 -4.94 -13.65
C ALA A 392 -32.03 -5.83 -12.80
N GLY A 393 -33.20 -5.30 -12.42
CA GLY A 393 -34.23 -6.07 -11.72
C GLY A 393 -34.81 -7.22 -12.55
N ALA A 394 -35.05 -7.01 -13.84
CA ALA A 394 -35.54 -8.06 -14.74
C ALA A 394 -34.52 -9.20 -14.93
N ILE A 395 -33.22 -8.89 -15.03
CA ILE A 395 -32.16 -9.90 -15.14
C ILE A 395 -32.09 -10.72 -13.84
N LEU A 396 -32.10 -10.07 -12.68
CA LEU A 396 -32.05 -10.73 -11.37
C LEU A 396 -33.26 -11.65 -11.13
N CYS A 397 -34.48 -11.17 -11.41
CA CYS A 397 -35.69 -11.99 -11.36
C CYS A 397 -35.70 -13.12 -12.40
N GLY A 398 -34.93 -12.97 -13.49
CA GLY A 398 -34.73 -13.95 -14.55
C GLY A 398 -33.72 -15.07 -14.24
N MET A 399 -32.84 -14.90 -13.25
CA MET A 399 -31.80 -15.88 -12.91
C MET A 399 -32.36 -17.24 -12.45
N PRO A 400 -33.38 -17.31 -11.56
CA PRO A 400 -33.97 -18.59 -11.13
C PRO A 400 -34.60 -19.38 -12.27
N TRP A 401 -35.22 -18.70 -13.24
CA TRP A 401 -35.78 -19.33 -14.45
C TRP A 401 -34.71 -19.96 -15.34
N ARG A 402 -33.46 -19.52 -15.20
CA ARG A 402 -32.27 -20.05 -15.88
C ARG A 402 -31.52 -21.12 -15.06
N ARG A 403 -32.07 -21.56 -13.92
CA ARG A 403 -31.43 -22.47 -12.96
C ARG A 403 -30.13 -21.91 -12.36
N LEU A 404 -29.99 -20.59 -12.30
CA LEU A 404 -28.88 -19.90 -11.64
C LEU A 404 -29.37 -19.31 -10.32
N LEU A 405 -28.57 -19.43 -9.26
CA LEU A 405 -28.87 -18.83 -7.96
C LEU A 405 -28.29 -17.42 -7.92
N PRO A 406 -29.09 -16.38 -7.62
CA PRO A 406 -28.56 -15.05 -7.35
C PRO A 406 -27.58 -15.09 -6.18
N THR A 407 -26.45 -14.41 -6.31
CA THR A 407 -25.50 -14.24 -5.22
C THR A 407 -25.63 -12.86 -4.58
N GLU A 408 -24.91 -12.68 -3.47
CA GLU A 408 -24.79 -11.40 -2.78
C GLU A 408 -24.38 -10.27 -3.74
N VAL A 409 -23.45 -10.56 -4.67
CA VAL A 409 -22.98 -9.61 -5.70
C VAL A 409 -24.08 -9.24 -6.70
N SER A 410 -24.94 -10.18 -7.10
CA SER A 410 -26.08 -9.92 -7.99
C SER A 410 -27.08 -8.97 -7.32
N HIS A 411 -27.38 -9.21 -6.04
CA HIS A 411 -28.32 -8.41 -5.26
C HIS A 411 -27.76 -7.01 -4.94
N SER A 412 -26.49 -6.89 -4.56
CA SER A 412 -25.86 -5.60 -4.26
C SER A 412 -25.77 -4.70 -5.49
N SER A 413 -25.34 -5.25 -6.64
CA SER A 413 -25.24 -4.50 -7.90
C SER A 413 -26.62 -4.09 -8.45
N ALA A 414 -27.66 -4.88 -8.19
CA ALA A 414 -29.03 -4.47 -8.50
C ALA A 414 -29.47 -3.35 -7.55
N LEU A 415 -29.27 -3.48 -6.24
CA LEU A 415 -29.65 -2.48 -5.24
C LEU A 415 -29.02 -1.11 -5.48
N THR A 416 -27.74 -1.05 -5.87
CA THR A 416 -27.05 0.21 -6.20
C THR A 416 -27.69 0.92 -7.40
N SER A 417 -28.20 0.18 -8.39
CA SER A 417 -28.92 0.75 -9.53
C SER A 417 -30.26 1.39 -9.14
N TYR A 418 -30.96 0.81 -8.15
CA TYR A 418 -32.18 1.40 -7.57
C TYR A 418 -31.84 2.61 -6.68
N GLY A 419 -30.73 2.56 -5.94
CA GLY A 419 -30.21 3.67 -5.12
C GLY A 419 -29.90 4.93 -5.92
N LYS A 420 -29.19 4.81 -7.05
CA LYS A 420 -28.88 5.94 -7.95
C LYS A 420 -30.13 6.64 -8.51
N ARG A 421 -31.28 5.96 -8.55
CA ARG A 421 -32.57 6.49 -9.02
C ARG A 421 -33.51 6.88 -7.89
N GLN A 422 -33.07 6.80 -6.62
CA GLN A 422 -33.87 7.14 -5.44
C GLN A 422 -35.18 6.32 -5.32
N LEU A 423 -35.19 5.08 -5.82
CA LEU A 423 -36.35 4.19 -5.81
C LEU A 423 -36.40 3.34 -4.54
N TRP A 424 -36.63 3.98 -3.38
CA TRP A 424 -36.58 3.34 -2.06
C TRP A 424 -37.48 2.11 -1.89
N GLN A 425 -38.70 2.13 -2.45
CA GLN A 425 -39.65 1.00 -2.35
C GLN A 425 -39.13 -0.26 -3.06
N GLY A 426 -38.52 -0.08 -4.23
CA GLY A 426 -37.90 -1.15 -4.99
C GLY A 426 -36.69 -1.73 -4.25
N SER A 427 -35.85 -0.86 -3.68
CA SER A 427 -34.68 -1.26 -2.89
C SER A 427 -35.06 -2.07 -1.64
N LEU A 428 -36.06 -1.65 -0.87
CA LEU A 428 -36.54 -2.39 0.31
C LEU A 428 -37.15 -3.75 -0.04
N SER A 429 -37.90 -3.83 -1.15
CA SER A 429 -38.45 -5.09 -1.65
C SER A 429 -37.33 -6.08 -2.03
N LEU A 430 -36.28 -5.56 -2.67
CA LEU A 430 -35.14 -6.36 -3.11
C LEU A 430 -34.27 -6.84 -1.94
N LEU A 431 -34.09 -6.01 -0.90
CA LEU A 431 -33.43 -6.39 0.36
C LEU A 431 -34.21 -7.51 1.08
N LYS A 432 -35.55 -7.39 1.14
CA LYS A 432 -36.42 -8.46 1.67
C LYS A 432 -36.32 -9.74 0.84
N SER A 433 -36.20 -9.63 -0.48
CA SER A 433 -35.97 -10.77 -1.37
C SER A 433 -34.63 -11.46 -1.09
N MET A 434 -33.57 -10.69 -0.84
CA MET A 434 -32.24 -11.23 -0.52
C MET A 434 -32.28 -12.04 0.79
N ARG A 435 -32.94 -11.52 1.84
CA ARG A 435 -33.14 -12.24 3.11
C ARG A 435 -33.97 -13.52 2.94
N ARG A 436 -34.95 -13.55 2.03
CA ARG A 436 -35.74 -14.76 1.72
C ARG A 436 -34.91 -15.87 1.06
N VAL A 437 -33.83 -15.51 0.37
CA VAL A 437 -32.87 -16.45 -0.24
C VAL A 437 -31.78 -16.87 0.77
N LEU A 438 -31.91 -16.48 2.04
CA LEU A 438 -30.94 -16.76 3.13
C LEU A 438 -29.54 -16.18 2.89
N LEU A 439 -29.46 -15.10 2.09
CA LEU A 439 -28.21 -14.34 1.93
C LEU A 439 -28.17 -13.23 2.99
N THR A 440 -27.03 -13.13 3.69
CA THR A 440 -26.79 -12.09 4.69
C THR A 440 -26.43 -10.76 4.02
N PRO A 441 -27.15 -9.66 4.27
CA PRO A 441 -26.78 -8.34 3.76
C PRO A 441 -25.42 -7.89 4.31
N ASN A 442 -24.60 -7.27 3.47
CA ASN A 442 -23.33 -6.66 3.87
C ASN A 442 -23.45 -5.12 3.94
N GLU A 443 -22.39 -4.44 4.38
CA GLU A 443 -22.34 -2.97 4.47
C GLU A 443 -22.67 -2.28 3.13
N PHE A 444 -22.16 -2.82 2.02
CA PHE A 444 -22.44 -2.29 0.67
C PHE A 444 -23.93 -2.39 0.29
N THR A 445 -24.60 -3.47 0.70
CA THR A 445 -26.03 -3.71 0.47
C THR A 445 -26.87 -2.69 1.25
N TYR A 446 -26.52 -2.45 2.51
CA TYR A 446 -27.15 -1.42 3.34
C TYR A 446 -26.91 -0.01 2.80
N SER A 447 -25.68 0.29 2.38
CA SER A 447 -25.32 1.57 1.77
C SER A 447 -26.12 1.87 0.50
N ALA A 448 -26.30 0.87 -0.37
CA ALA A 448 -27.09 1.01 -1.59
C ALA A 448 -28.59 1.28 -1.32
N VAL A 449 -29.15 0.70 -0.27
CA VAL A 449 -30.56 0.93 0.12
C VAL A 449 -30.70 2.27 0.83
N LEU A 450 -29.78 2.63 1.71
CA LEU A 450 -29.78 3.88 2.46
C LEU A 450 -29.59 5.10 1.56
N THR A 451 -28.74 5.01 0.54
CA THR A 451 -28.62 6.05 -0.50
C THR A 451 -29.91 6.24 -1.30
N ALA A 452 -30.73 5.19 -1.46
CA ALA A 452 -32.07 5.29 -2.06
C ALA A 452 -33.10 5.95 -1.12
N CYS A 453 -32.88 5.84 0.19
CA CYS A 453 -33.75 6.36 1.26
C CYS A 453 -33.30 7.75 1.74
N ALA A 454 -32.18 8.29 1.23
CA ALA A 454 -31.57 9.58 1.60
C ALA A 454 -32.32 10.79 1.02
N SER A 455 -33.65 10.76 1.08
CA SER A 455 -34.53 11.88 0.78
C SER A 455 -35.14 12.43 2.07
N PRO A 456 -35.44 13.74 2.15
CA PRO A 456 -36.07 14.34 3.34
C PRO A 456 -37.44 13.74 3.66
N THR A 457 -38.09 13.08 2.70
CA THR A 457 -39.41 12.45 2.88
C THR A 457 -39.35 11.03 3.46
N THR A 458 -38.18 10.38 3.46
CA THR A 458 -38.03 8.94 3.77
C THR A 458 -37.06 8.66 4.91
N TRP A 459 -36.70 9.67 5.70
CA TRP A 459 -35.72 9.57 6.79
C TRP A 459 -36.06 8.48 7.82
N GLN A 460 -37.34 8.26 8.13
CA GLN A 460 -37.78 7.22 9.07
C GLN A 460 -37.40 5.80 8.62
N GLN A 461 -37.46 5.54 7.31
CA GLN A 461 -37.05 4.25 6.75
C GLN A 461 -35.53 4.10 6.78
N ALA A 462 -34.78 5.20 6.64
CA ALA A 462 -33.32 5.19 6.75
C ALA A 462 -32.86 4.90 8.18
N VAL A 463 -33.52 5.46 9.20
CA VAL A 463 -33.24 5.16 10.62
C VAL A 463 -33.58 3.69 10.94
N GLY A 464 -34.75 3.20 10.53
CA GLY A 464 -35.12 1.79 10.75
C GLY A 464 -34.18 0.79 10.05
N LEU A 465 -33.53 1.19 8.95
CA LEU A 465 -32.51 0.37 8.28
C LEU A 465 -31.20 0.29 9.07
N LEU A 466 -30.84 1.32 9.86
CA LEU A 466 -29.69 1.27 10.76
C LEU A 466 -29.95 0.29 11.92
N ASP A 467 -31.18 0.22 12.42
CA ASP A 467 -31.58 -0.76 13.45
C ASP A 467 -31.53 -2.20 12.89
N ASP A 468 -32.02 -2.40 11.67
CA ASP A 468 -31.89 -3.68 10.94
C ASP A 468 -30.42 -4.08 10.76
N MET A 469 -29.54 -3.12 10.45
CA MET A 469 -28.10 -3.34 10.30
C MET A 469 -27.42 -3.75 11.61
N ARG A 470 -27.84 -3.17 12.76
CA ARG A 470 -27.42 -3.60 14.11
C ARG A 470 -27.86 -5.03 14.39
N SER A 471 -29.10 -5.36 14.05
CA SER A 471 -29.65 -6.72 14.27
C SER A 471 -28.88 -7.79 13.48
N ASP A 472 -28.40 -7.43 12.28
CA ASP A 472 -27.59 -8.29 11.41
C ASP A 472 -26.08 -8.26 11.77
N LYS A 473 -25.68 -7.54 12.83
CA LYS A 473 -24.29 -7.37 13.31
C LYS A 473 -23.32 -6.81 12.26
N VAL A 474 -23.79 -5.90 11.41
CA VAL A 474 -22.95 -5.22 10.42
C VAL A 474 -22.62 -3.80 10.92
N LEU A 475 -21.34 -3.42 10.87
CA LEU A 475 -20.87 -2.11 11.34
C LEU A 475 -21.13 -1.03 10.27
N PRO A 476 -21.76 0.12 10.59
CA PRO A 476 -21.99 1.20 9.63
C PRO A 476 -20.70 1.99 9.34
N GLY A 477 -20.36 2.16 8.06
CA GLY A 477 -19.26 3.03 7.64
C GLY A 477 -19.54 4.53 7.89
N GLY A 478 -18.48 5.33 8.06
CA GLY A 478 -18.60 6.76 8.38
C GLY A 478 -19.38 7.58 7.34
N ASP A 479 -19.15 7.33 6.05
CA ASP A 479 -19.85 8.01 4.95
C ASP A 479 -21.37 7.74 4.96
N LEU A 480 -21.76 6.57 5.46
CA LEU A 480 -23.15 6.14 5.58
C LEU A 480 -23.89 6.92 6.67
N LEU A 481 -23.24 7.09 7.83
CA LEU A 481 -23.80 7.84 8.95
C LEU A 481 -23.94 9.33 8.62
N VAL A 482 -22.99 9.89 7.85
CA VAL A 482 -23.07 11.26 7.32
C VAL A 482 -24.26 11.43 6.36
N ALA A 483 -24.51 10.44 5.48
CA ALA A 483 -25.64 10.50 4.57
C ALA A 483 -27.00 10.47 5.32
N VAL A 484 -27.15 9.62 6.34
CA VAL A 484 -28.39 9.53 7.13
C VAL A 484 -28.60 10.76 8.02
N THR A 485 -27.54 11.27 8.66
CA THR A 485 -27.61 12.50 9.45
C THR A 485 -27.96 13.72 8.59
N SER A 486 -27.44 13.79 7.35
CA SER A 486 -27.81 14.83 6.39
C SER A 486 -29.30 14.74 5.97
N ALA A 487 -29.83 13.53 5.79
CA ALA A 487 -31.24 13.31 5.47
C ALA A 487 -32.15 13.73 6.65
N CYS A 488 -31.79 13.36 7.89
CA CYS A 488 -32.51 13.76 9.11
C CYS A 488 -32.46 15.29 9.34
N SER A 489 -31.31 15.93 9.05
CA SER A 489 -31.15 17.38 9.10
C SER A 489 -32.04 18.08 8.06
N SER A 490 -32.08 17.56 6.83
CA SER A 490 -32.93 18.11 5.75
C SER A 490 -34.43 17.92 6.01
N ALA A 491 -34.81 16.98 6.88
CA ALA A 491 -36.18 16.75 7.33
C ALA A 491 -36.55 17.52 8.63
N SER A 492 -35.69 18.43 9.09
CA SER A 492 -35.86 19.22 10.32
C SER A 492 -35.97 18.42 11.62
N HIS A 493 -35.47 17.17 11.65
CA HIS A 493 -35.49 16.31 12.84
C HIS A 493 -34.14 16.31 13.54
N PHE A 494 -33.82 17.42 14.22
CA PHE A 494 -32.50 17.69 14.79
C PHE A 494 -32.09 16.77 15.95
N ALA A 495 -33.04 16.28 16.75
CA ALA A 495 -32.76 15.40 17.89
C ALA A 495 -32.15 14.06 17.42
N GLY A 496 -32.81 13.37 16.48
CA GLY A 496 -32.30 12.11 15.93
C GLY A 496 -31.01 12.26 15.11
N ALA A 497 -30.74 13.44 14.52
CA ALA A 497 -29.47 13.70 13.86
C ALA A 497 -28.32 13.89 14.86
N LEU A 498 -28.62 14.46 16.04
CA LEU A 498 -27.66 14.65 17.12
C LEU A 498 -27.30 13.32 17.79
N ASP A 499 -28.31 12.47 18.06
CA ASP A 499 -28.11 11.14 18.64
C ASP A 499 -27.22 10.26 17.74
N LEU A 500 -27.47 10.27 16.43
CA LEU A 500 -26.64 9.55 15.45
C LEU A 500 -25.21 10.11 15.36
N LEU A 501 -25.02 11.43 15.54
CA LEU A 501 -23.68 12.04 15.57
C LEU A 501 -22.90 11.64 16.83
N MET A 502 -23.57 11.59 17.98
CA MET A 502 -22.94 11.12 19.22
C MET A 502 -22.56 9.64 19.14
N GLU A 503 -23.42 8.81 18.55
CA GLU A 503 -23.08 7.40 18.28
C GLU A 503 -21.91 7.27 17.30
N THR A 504 -21.76 8.14 16.28
CA THR A 504 -20.59 8.08 15.39
C THR A 504 -19.26 8.31 16.12
N GLU A 505 -19.28 9.13 17.18
CA GLU A 505 -18.12 9.44 18.02
C GLU A 505 -17.72 8.24 18.89
N GLU A 506 -18.68 7.49 19.41
CA GLU A 506 -18.46 6.23 20.15
C GLU A 506 -17.86 5.12 19.27
N TRP A 507 -18.25 5.05 18.01
CA TRP A 507 -17.76 4.02 17.08
C TRP A 507 -16.36 4.32 16.53
N LEU A 508 -16.04 5.60 16.32
CA LEU A 508 -14.71 6.05 15.87
C LEU A 508 -13.65 5.99 16.98
N THR A 509 -14.06 5.96 18.25
CA THR A 509 -13.15 5.93 19.42
C THR A 509 -12.74 4.51 19.85
N GLY A 510 -13.36 3.46 19.31
CA GLY A 510 -12.82 2.10 19.39
C GLY A 510 -12.74 1.47 20.78
N GLU A 511 -13.61 1.85 21.73
CA GLU A 511 -13.79 1.10 22.97
C GLU A 511 -14.86 0.01 22.79
N VAL A 512 -14.44 -1.19 22.40
CA VAL A 512 -15.28 -2.39 22.52
C VAL A 512 -15.24 -2.85 23.98
N LEU A 513 -16.16 -2.36 24.80
CA LEU A 513 -16.55 -3.05 26.04
C LEU A 513 -17.34 -4.31 25.64
N GLN A 514 -16.69 -5.48 25.70
CA GLN A 514 -17.43 -6.74 25.74
C GLN A 514 -18.33 -6.75 27.00
N PRO A 515 -19.58 -7.21 26.90
CA PRO A 515 -20.49 -7.28 28.04
C PRO A 515 -19.98 -8.33 29.02
N GLN A 516 -19.69 -7.91 30.26
CA GLN A 516 -19.49 -8.86 31.35
C GLN A 516 -20.76 -9.65 31.59
N SER A 517 -20.52 -10.95 31.67
CA SER A 517 -21.38 -12.04 32.12
C SER A 517 -22.47 -11.69 33.14
N GLU A 518 -23.65 -12.22 32.86
CA GLU A 518 -24.74 -12.56 33.76
C GLU A 518 -24.27 -12.95 35.17
N LEU A 519 -24.69 -12.18 36.17
CA LEU A 519 -24.97 -12.64 37.54
C LEU A 519 -25.76 -11.54 38.26
N ASN A 520 -27.08 -11.59 38.11
CA ASN A 520 -28.01 -11.57 39.25
C ASN A 520 -29.45 -11.66 38.74
N SER A 521 -29.96 -12.88 38.80
CA SER A 521 -31.38 -13.16 38.81
C SER A 521 -32.01 -12.73 40.14
N THR A 522 -33.29 -12.35 40.06
CA THR A 522 -34.39 -12.49 41.06
C THR A 522 -34.88 -11.24 41.81
N CYS A 523 -36.22 -11.18 41.87
CA CYS A 523 -37.14 -10.43 42.74
C CYS A 523 -37.48 -8.99 42.31
N ILE A 524 -38.60 -8.73 41.62
CA ILE A 524 -40.02 -8.66 42.08
C ILE A 524 -40.33 -7.45 42.99
N ARG A 525 -41.36 -6.68 42.57
CA ARG A 525 -42.21 -5.66 43.27
C ARG A 525 -41.66 -4.22 43.35
N MET A 526 -42.34 -3.23 42.75
CA MET A 526 -43.63 -2.55 43.07
C MET A 526 -43.50 -1.45 44.11
N ASP A 527 -43.98 -0.26 43.70
CA ASP A 527 -44.63 0.82 44.45
C ASP A 527 -43.99 1.41 45.71
N GLY A 528 -43.90 2.75 45.70
CA GLY A 528 -44.61 3.55 46.69
C GLY A 528 -43.80 4.17 47.85
N THR A 529 -44.01 5.49 47.96
CA THR A 529 -44.17 6.28 49.20
C THR A 529 -42.95 6.64 50.07
N ASP A 530 -42.75 7.96 50.13
CA ASP A 530 -42.68 8.82 51.33
C ASP A 530 -41.48 8.76 52.31
N GLY A 531 -40.83 9.92 52.44
CA GLY A 531 -40.99 10.68 53.69
C GLY A 531 -39.75 11.06 54.53
N GLY A 532 -39.01 12.10 54.10
CA GLY A 532 -38.46 13.22 54.92
C GLY A 532 -37.52 12.95 56.12
N PRO A 533 -37.10 13.99 56.89
CA PRO A 533 -37.37 15.43 56.76
C PRO A 533 -36.13 16.39 56.78
N PHE A 534 -36.39 17.62 56.32
CA PHE A 534 -35.66 18.91 56.36
C PHE A 534 -35.27 19.43 57.78
N PRO A 535 -34.75 20.68 58.00
CA PRO A 535 -33.89 21.62 57.23
C PRO A 535 -32.74 22.20 58.11
N VAL A 536 -31.97 23.20 57.62
CA VAL A 536 -31.56 24.48 58.30
C VAL A 536 -30.27 25.06 57.67
N PHE A 537 -30.40 26.24 57.04
CA PHE A 537 -29.33 27.23 56.75
C PHE A 537 -28.98 28.00 58.06
N PRO A 538 -27.81 28.67 58.27
CA PRO A 538 -27.30 29.72 57.36
C PRO A 538 -25.78 30.08 57.40
N SER A 539 -25.38 30.94 56.45
CA SER A 539 -24.49 32.13 56.56
C SER A 539 -23.02 32.10 57.06
N ALA A 540 -22.26 33.03 56.44
CA ALA A 540 -21.17 33.84 56.99
C ALA A 540 -19.79 33.15 57.07
N GLN A 541 -18.63 33.80 56.95
CA GLN A 541 -18.19 35.14 56.53
C GLN A 541 -16.65 35.03 56.45
N GLU A 542 -16.05 36.00 55.79
CA GLU A 542 -14.62 36.33 55.83
C GLU A 542 -14.05 36.40 57.25
N GLY A 543 -12.78 36.04 57.39
CA GLY A 543 -11.99 36.20 58.60
C GLY A 543 -10.54 36.54 58.27
N SER A 544 -10.27 37.83 58.15
CA SER A 544 -8.94 38.46 58.19
C SER A 544 -8.46 38.62 59.64
N ALA A 545 -7.15 38.47 59.90
CA ALA A 545 -6.44 39.15 61.00
C ALA A 545 -4.93 39.16 60.68
N GLN A 546 -4.34 40.33 60.36
CA GLN A 546 -3.60 41.26 61.26
C GLN A 546 -2.20 40.72 61.64
N ALA A 547 -1.12 41.23 61.03
CA ALA A 547 -0.37 42.47 61.33
C ALA A 547 0.59 42.33 62.52
N PHE A 548 1.90 42.54 62.30
CA PHE A 548 2.82 43.39 63.09
C PHE A 548 4.27 43.31 62.57
N LEU A 549 4.88 44.47 62.34
CA LEU A 549 6.33 44.71 62.11
C LEU A 549 7.08 44.80 63.46
N PRO A 550 8.42 44.69 63.49
CA PRO A 550 9.34 45.84 63.34
C PRO A 550 10.48 45.52 62.33
N GLY A 551 11.26 46.42 61.73
CA GLY A 551 11.63 47.80 61.99
C GLY A 551 13.18 47.93 61.89
N THR A 552 13.65 48.77 60.93
CA THR A 552 14.94 49.53 60.87
C THR A 552 16.28 48.74 60.80
N ASP A 553 17.30 49.01 59.98
CA ASP A 553 18.00 50.25 59.52
C ASP A 553 18.71 50.00 58.15
N MET A 554 18.60 50.87 57.13
CA MET A 554 19.46 52.04 56.76
C MET A 554 20.90 51.76 56.25
N GLN A 555 21.12 52.19 54.98
CA GLN A 555 22.33 52.82 54.37
C GLN A 555 23.36 51.99 53.56
N HIS A 556 23.39 52.34 52.25
CA HIS A 556 24.46 52.37 51.23
C HIS A 556 25.90 52.63 51.74
N PRO A 557 27.01 52.29 51.01
CA PRO A 557 27.28 52.87 49.68
C PRO A 557 28.21 52.14 48.65
N HIS A 558 28.17 52.72 47.43
CA HIS A 558 29.21 52.96 46.41
C HIS A 558 30.10 51.84 45.82
N GLU A 559 29.95 51.69 44.49
CA GLU A 559 30.96 51.78 43.41
C GLU A 559 32.44 51.48 43.71
N SER A 560 33.06 50.63 42.90
CA SER A 560 34.08 51.05 41.90
C SER A 560 34.68 49.87 41.13
N GLU A 561 35.07 50.16 39.89
CA GLU A 561 35.65 49.31 38.85
C GLU A 561 36.97 48.60 39.26
N PRO A 562 37.55 47.79 38.34
CA PRO A 562 38.63 48.41 37.58
C PRO A 562 38.60 48.14 36.06
N THR A 563 38.92 49.23 35.37
CA THR A 563 39.35 49.40 33.99
C THR A 563 40.87 49.20 33.84
N LYS A 564 41.30 48.78 32.63
CA LYS A 564 42.53 49.18 31.89
C LYS A 564 43.91 48.82 32.51
N THR A 565 45.05 48.65 31.83
CA THR A 565 45.58 48.65 30.43
C THR A 565 47.11 48.42 30.58
N ALA A 566 47.81 47.90 29.54
CA ALA A 566 49.12 48.36 29.02
C ALA A 566 50.03 47.22 28.52
N TRP A 567 50.30 47.11 27.19
CA TRP A 567 51.51 47.56 26.43
C TRP A 567 52.71 46.59 26.61
N ILE A 568 53.49 46.08 25.63
CA ILE A 568 54.28 46.71 24.55
C ILE A 568 54.74 45.64 23.52
N VAL A 569 54.96 46.10 22.28
CA VAL A 569 55.47 45.48 21.04
C VAL A 569 57.01 45.29 21.04
N ASP A 570 57.56 44.30 20.32
CA ASP A 570 58.71 44.59 19.43
C ASP A 570 58.83 43.63 18.24
N GLU A 571 59.12 44.21 17.07
CA GLU A 571 59.31 43.60 15.75
C GLU A 571 60.78 43.27 15.49
N SER A 572 61.09 42.21 14.72
CA SER A 572 62.20 42.21 13.74
C SER A 572 62.27 40.91 12.90
N ASP A 573 62.01 41.08 11.60
CA ASP A 573 62.35 40.22 10.44
C ASP A 573 63.91 40.10 10.29
N PRO A 574 64.56 39.39 9.32
CA PRO A 574 64.05 38.57 8.21
C PRO A 574 64.83 37.26 7.89
N ARG A 575 64.25 36.40 7.02
CA ARG A 575 64.86 35.84 5.76
C ARG A 575 64.38 34.43 5.40
N HIS A 576 63.89 34.32 4.15
CA HIS A 576 64.15 33.26 3.14
C HIS A 576 63.83 31.80 3.53
N GLY A 577 63.14 30.98 2.75
CA GLY A 577 62.91 30.95 1.32
C GLY A 577 62.52 29.51 0.95
N ASP A 578 61.88 29.38 -0.20
CA ASP A 578 61.36 28.14 -0.81
C ASP A 578 62.31 26.93 -0.76
N VAL A 579 61.78 25.73 -0.49
CA VAL A 579 62.30 24.47 -1.09
C VAL A 579 61.18 23.44 -1.29
N ILE A 580 60.68 23.39 -2.53
CA ILE A 580 60.51 22.20 -3.39
C ILE A 580 60.16 20.87 -2.66
N VAL A 581 58.89 20.45 -2.75
CA VAL A 581 58.50 19.06 -2.46
C VAL A 581 58.89 18.17 -3.65
N GLN A 582 59.98 17.41 -3.49
CA GLN A 582 60.34 16.32 -4.40
C GLN A 582 59.38 15.15 -4.23
N THR A 583 58.84 14.72 -5.36
CA THR A 583 58.12 13.46 -5.55
C THR A 583 59.10 12.29 -5.47
N VAL A 584 58.90 11.38 -4.52
CA VAL A 584 59.52 10.05 -4.56
C VAL A 584 58.45 9.05 -5.00
N ARG A 585 58.60 8.57 -6.23
CA ARG A 585 58.03 7.29 -6.67
C ARG A 585 58.94 6.17 -6.16
N SER A 586 58.39 5.18 -5.47
CA SER A 586 58.92 3.83 -5.51
C SER A 586 57.90 2.92 -6.20
N ALA A 587 58.39 2.18 -7.18
CA ALA A 587 57.69 1.13 -7.89
C ALA A 587 58.14 -0.24 -7.35
N ASP A 588 57.34 -1.23 -7.72
CA ASP A 588 57.55 -2.68 -7.61
C ASP A 588 57.11 -3.33 -6.29
N ASP A 589 55.87 -3.86 -6.31
CA ASP A 589 55.67 -5.30 -6.36
C ASP A 589 54.32 -5.63 -7.04
N LYS A 590 54.40 -6.43 -8.11
CA LYS A 590 53.27 -7.05 -8.80
C LYS A 590 53.16 -8.49 -8.32
N GLU A 591 52.03 -8.87 -7.73
CA GLU A 591 51.54 -10.25 -7.82
C GLU A 591 50.01 -10.35 -7.62
N LEU A 592 49.45 -11.38 -8.25
CA LEU A 592 48.04 -11.60 -8.61
C LEU A 592 47.04 -11.60 -7.44
N ALA A 593 45.98 -10.80 -7.55
CA ALA A 593 44.65 -11.14 -7.03
C ALA A 593 43.55 -10.57 -7.95
N GLN A 594 42.60 -11.43 -8.33
CA GLN A 594 41.49 -11.15 -9.24
C GLN A 594 40.53 -10.06 -8.68
N PRO A 595 39.88 -9.23 -9.52
CA PRO A 595 39.03 -8.17 -9.03
C PRO A 595 37.65 -8.73 -8.66
N MET A 596 37.39 -8.96 -7.37
CA MET A 596 36.02 -8.87 -6.86
C MET A 596 35.66 -7.40 -6.72
N GLY A 597 34.88 -6.89 -7.67
CA GLY A 597 34.33 -5.55 -7.61
C GLY A 597 33.39 -5.40 -6.42
N ARG A 598 33.82 -4.67 -5.38
CA ARG A 598 32.96 -4.14 -4.32
C ARG A 598 33.55 -2.85 -3.75
N VAL A 599 32.78 -1.77 -3.88
CA VAL A 599 32.70 -0.62 -2.96
C VAL A 599 34.04 0.06 -2.63
N THR A 600 34.57 0.87 -3.56
CA THR A 600 35.83 1.62 -3.33
C THR A 600 35.78 3.09 -3.70
N LEU A 601 34.58 3.68 -3.90
CA LEU A 601 34.47 5.10 -4.30
C LEU A 601 34.17 6.08 -3.16
N LEU A 602 33.81 5.62 -1.95
CA LEU A 602 33.61 6.48 -0.77
C LEU A 602 34.73 6.39 0.29
N HIS A 603 35.58 5.36 0.22
CA HIS A 603 36.59 5.03 1.24
C HIS A 603 37.72 6.04 1.44
N GLY A 604 37.72 7.18 0.73
CA GLY A 604 38.79 8.18 0.77
C GLY A 604 38.41 9.56 1.32
N LEU A 605 37.19 9.75 1.84
CA LEU A 605 36.67 11.11 2.11
C LEU A 605 36.03 11.33 3.49
N PHE A 606 35.94 10.29 4.32
CA PHE A 606 35.48 10.42 5.71
C PHE A 606 36.66 10.12 6.63
N CYS A 607 37.16 11.14 7.30
CA CYS A 607 38.10 10.96 8.39
C CYS A 607 37.39 10.12 9.48
N GLN A 608 38.01 9.01 9.89
CA GLN A 608 37.55 8.19 11.01
C GLN A 608 37.68 9.00 12.30
N TYR A 609 36.62 9.69 12.69
CA TYR A 609 36.55 10.40 13.95
C TYR A 609 35.72 9.59 14.94
N SER A 610 36.26 9.33 16.13
CA SER A 610 35.46 8.77 17.21
C SER A 610 34.48 9.84 17.72
N VAL A 611 33.27 9.87 17.16
CA VAL A 611 32.21 10.81 17.56
C VAL A 611 31.33 10.22 18.66
N TRP A 612 31.07 11.00 19.70
CA TRP A 612 30.12 10.71 20.75
C TRP A 612 29.01 11.75 20.78
N SER A 613 27.77 11.30 20.85
CA SER A 613 26.60 12.15 21.10
C SER A 613 26.06 11.83 22.48
N ASN A 614 26.13 12.79 23.40
CA ASN A 614 25.63 12.64 24.75
C ASN A 614 24.38 13.50 24.96
N VAL A 615 23.41 12.93 25.68
CA VAL A 615 22.16 13.58 26.07
C VAL A 615 22.07 13.43 27.58
N THR A 616 22.01 14.55 28.30
CA THR A 616 22.00 14.56 29.77
C THR A 616 20.78 15.30 30.31
N LYS A 617 19.96 14.58 31.09
CA LYS A 617 18.76 15.06 31.78
C LYS A 617 17.82 15.89 30.90
N ALA A 618 17.63 15.45 29.66
CA ALA A 618 16.74 16.12 28.71
C ALA A 618 15.30 16.06 29.20
N THR A 619 14.69 17.24 29.39
CA THR A 619 13.31 17.40 29.84
C THR A 619 12.58 18.37 28.93
N PHE A 620 11.35 18.03 28.56
CA PHE A 620 10.50 18.86 27.71
C PHE A 620 9.17 19.16 28.38
N THR A 621 8.91 20.44 28.62
CA THR A 621 7.73 20.92 29.33
C THR A 621 6.85 21.75 28.40
N VAL A 622 5.61 21.31 28.17
CA VAL A 622 4.61 22.09 27.42
C VAL A 622 3.71 22.85 28.38
N LYS A 623 3.55 24.15 28.13
CA LYS A 623 2.61 24.99 28.88
C LYS A 623 1.22 24.87 28.25
N LYS A 624 0.24 24.33 28.97
CA LYS A 624 -1.18 24.43 28.60
C LYS A 624 -1.61 25.88 28.73
N ARG A 625 -2.10 26.44 27.62
CA ARG A 625 -2.68 27.78 27.57
C ARG A 625 -4.18 27.67 27.33
N ARG A 626 -4.98 28.38 28.12
CA ARG A 626 -6.41 28.58 27.88
C ARG A 626 -6.66 30.08 27.82
N TRP A 627 -7.19 30.58 26.71
CA TRP A 627 -7.44 32.02 26.50
C TRP A 627 -6.18 32.90 26.73
N GLY A 628 -5.02 32.44 26.24
CA GLY A 628 -3.75 33.17 26.39
C GLY A 628 -3.09 33.10 27.77
N LYS A 629 -3.80 32.69 28.83
CA LYS A 629 -3.21 32.46 30.16
C LYS A 629 -2.69 31.03 30.29
N VAL A 630 -1.48 30.89 30.84
CA VAL A 630 -0.89 29.58 31.16
C VAL A 630 -1.64 29.00 32.36
N THR A 631 -2.36 27.91 32.17
CA THR A 631 -3.19 27.27 33.20
C THR A 631 -2.49 26.10 33.89
N ALA A 632 -1.59 25.40 33.18
CA ALA A 632 -0.79 24.32 33.74
C ALA A 632 0.46 24.07 32.87
N SER A 633 1.48 23.40 33.41
CA SER A 633 2.61 22.86 32.65
C SER A 633 2.59 21.33 32.74
N LYS A 634 2.84 20.66 31.62
CA LYS A 634 2.95 19.20 31.54
C LYS A 634 4.32 18.84 30.97
N ASP A 635 5.09 18.09 31.75
CA ASP A 635 6.34 17.49 31.26
C ASP A 635 6.00 16.27 30.41
N ILE A 636 6.36 16.33 29.13
CA ILE A 636 6.15 15.26 28.16
C ILE A 636 7.33 14.29 28.16
N VAL A 637 8.55 14.80 28.38
CA VAL A 637 9.78 14.01 28.48
C VAL A 637 10.50 14.45 29.75
N ARG A 638 10.98 13.50 30.58
CA ARG A 638 11.54 13.78 31.91
C ARG A 638 12.89 13.09 32.08
N ASN A 639 13.94 13.89 32.32
CA ASN A 639 15.29 13.44 32.66
C ASN A 639 15.87 12.33 31.74
N VAL A 640 15.51 12.33 30.46
CA VAL A 640 16.01 11.32 29.52
C VAL A 640 17.49 11.57 29.28
N SER A 641 18.28 10.51 29.40
CA SER A 641 19.71 10.60 29.23
C SER A 641 20.25 9.39 28.48
N LEU A 642 21.15 9.63 27.53
CA LEU A 642 21.70 8.59 26.67
C LEU A 642 23.11 8.98 26.15
N SER A 643 23.89 7.99 25.74
CA SER A 643 25.17 8.21 25.06
C SER A 643 25.28 7.30 23.84
N MET A 644 25.66 7.85 22.69
CA MET A 644 25.87 7.12 21.43
C MET A 644 27.29 7.32 20.94
N GLN A 645 27.81 6.29 20.27
CA GLN A 645 29.10 6.32 19.61
C GLN A 645 28.93 6.15 18.09
N SER A 646 29.84 6.73 17.33
CA SER A 646 30.01 6.51 15.89
C SER A 646 29.98 5.02 15.54
N GLY A 647 29.34 4.68 14.42
CA GLY A 647 29.15 3.29 13.99
C GLY A 647 27.98 2.54 14.64
N GLN A 648 27.27 3.15 15.60
CA GLN A 648 26.14 2.52 16.30
C GLN A 648 24.77 2.97 15.79
N THR A 649 23.83 2.04 15.80
CA THR A 649 22.41 2.26 15.55
C THR A 649 21.60 2.22 16.86
N LEU A 650 20.72 3.21 17.07
CA LEU A 650 19.80 3.29 18.21
C LEU A 650 18.35 3.16 17.76
N ALA A 651 17.64 2.21 18.36
CA ALA A 651 16.18 2.12 18.28
C ALA A 651 15.54 2.88 19.45
N VAL A 652 14.66 3.83 19.14
CA VAL A 652 13.79 4.51 20.12
C VAL A 652 12.40 3.89 20.04
N MET A 653 11.98 3.20 21.10
CA MET A 653 10.70 2.47 21.17
C MET A 653 9.88 2.90 22.39
N GLY A 654 8.58 2.61 22.36
CA GLY A 654 7.65 2.93 23.44
C GLY A 654 6.20 2.95 22.94
N PRO A 655 5.19 2.83 23.82
CA PRO A 655 3.79 2.92 23.44
C PRO A 655 3.43 4.28 22.83
N SER A 656 2.25 4.35 22.21
CA SER A 656 1.70 5.62 21.72
C SER A 656 1.55 6.61 22.86
N GLY A 657 1.96 7.86 22.64
CA GLY A 657 1.98 8.89 23.70
C GLY A 657 3.15 8.82 24.69
N ALA A 658 4.10 7.88 24.54
CA ALA A 658 5.29 7.79 25.40
C ALA A 658 6.29 8.96 25.27
N GLY A 659 6.10 9.86 24.30
CA GLY A 659 6.97 11.02 24.07
C GLY A 659 8.07 10.82 23.02
N LYS A 660 8.03 9.75 22.21
CA LYS A 660 9.05 9.43 21.17
C LYS A 660 9.30 10.59 20.18
N THR A 661 8.25 11.08 19.52
CA THR A 661 8.35 12.19 18.56
C THR A 661 8.80 13.47 19.26
N THR A 662 8.32 13.74 20.46
CA THR A 662 8.74 14.89 21.26
C THR A 662 10.21 14.82 21.67
N PHE A 663 10.72 13.62 21.92
CA PHE A 663 12.13 13.37 22.17
C PHE A 663 12.97 13.59 20.90
N MET A 664 12.51 13.11 19.74
CA MET A 664 13.14 13.41 18.45
C MET A 664 13.16 14.91 18.14
N ASP A 665 12.06 15.62 18.41
CA ASP A 665 11.96 17.09 18.27
C ASP A 665 12.96 17.82 19.17
N LEU A 666 13.20 17.30 20.38
CA LEU A 666 14.20 17.85 21.30
C LEU A 666 15.61 17.70 20.71
N LEU A 667 15.96 16.51 20.21
CA LEU A 667 17.28 16.23 19.62
C LEU A 667 17.54 16.99 18.31
N THR A 668 16.49 17.14 17.50
CA THR A 668 16.54 17.86 16.21
C THR A 668 16.40 19.38 16.38
N LEU A 669 16.26 19.84 17.62
CA LEU A 669 15.99 21.23 17.98
C LEU A 669 14.68 21.79 17.39
N GLU A 670 13.74 20.94 16.95
CA GLU A 670 12.49 21.33 16.30
C GLU A 670 11.44 21.88 17.27
N GLY A 671 11.15 23.18 17.13
CA GLY A 671 10.35 23.99 18.06
C GLY A 671 8.89 23.56 18.18
N SER A 672 8.61 22.57 19.03
CA SER A 672 7.35 22.47 19.75
C SER A 672 7.31 23.59 20.80
N SER A 673 6.14 24.19 21.03
CA SER A 673 5.90 25.41 21.83
C SER A 673 6.18 25.29 23.35
N GLY A 674 7.07 24.38 23.76
CA GLY A 674 7.46 24.09 25.13
C GLY A 674 8.85 24.63 25.51
N SER A 675 9.15 24.54 26.80
CA SER A 675 10.47 24.82 27.36
C SER A 675 11.30 23.54 27.35
N ARG A 676 12.57 23.64 26.95
CA ARG A 676 13.55 22.55 26.99
C ARG A 676 14.53 22.80 28.12
N THR A 677 14.85 21.76 28.88
CA THR A 677 15.94 21.77 29.87
C THR A 677 16.79 20.51 29.70
N GLY A 678 18.05 20.56 30.16
CA GLY A 678 19.05 19.51 29.90
C GLY A 678 20.05 19.92 28.81
N TYR A 679 21.08 19.10 28.61
CA TYR A 679 22.18 19.38 27.70
C TYR A 679 22.33 18.25 26.68
N VAL A 680 22.47 18.62 25.40
CA VAL A 680 22.82 17.72 24.31
C VAL A 680 24.15 18.20 23.75
N ASP A 681 25.13 17.33 23.68
CA ASP A 681 26.46 17.65 23.20
C ASP A 681 26.99 16.60 22.20
N LEU A 682 27.76 17.09 21.23
CA LEU A 682 28.58 16.28 20.33
C LEU A 682 30.04 16.48 20.74
N ASN A 683 30.69 15.43 21.25
CA ASN A 683 32.07 15.47 21.76
C ASN A 683 32.33 16.65 22.73
N GLY A 684 31.42 16.90 23.68
CA GLY A 684 31.54 17.97 24.68
C GLY A 684 31.11 19.37 24.20
N LYS A 685 30.77 19.55 22.92
CA LYS A 685 30.25 20.81 22.39
C LYS A 685 28.73 20.82 22.34
N ALA A 686 28.11 21.85 22.93
CA ALA A 686 26.65 21.98 22.96
C ALA A 686 26.02 21.99 21.55
N MET A 687 24.91 21.27 21.41
CA MET A 687 24.14 21.17 20.18
C MET A 687 23.39 22.48 19.90
N THR A 688 24.02 23.41 19.17
CA THR A 688 23.37 24.63 18.66
C THR A 688 22.73 24.39 17.28
N PRO A 689 21.80 25.24 16.83
CA PRO A 689 21.22 25.14 15.48
C PRO A 689 22.26 25.16 14.36
N GLU A 690 23.38 25.86 14.55
CA GLU A 690 24.50 25.91 13.60
C GLU A 690 25.23 24.57 13.53
N VAL A 691 25.54 23.98 14.69
CA VAL A 691 26.16 22.64 14.79
C VAL A 691 25.26 21.60 14.15
N PHE A 692 23.95 21.64 14.43
CA PHE A 692 22.98 20.75 13.81
C PHE A 692 22.92 20.91 12.28
N LYS A 693 22.87 22.15 11.79
CA LYS A 693 22.90 22.48 10.35
C LYS A 693 24.19 22.07 9.66
N GLN A 694 25.26 21.77 10.37
CA GLN A 694 26.51 21.31 9.78
C GLN A 694 26.68 19.80 9.88
N TYR A 695 26.46 19.22 11.07
CA TYR A 695 26.86 17.84 11.35
C TYR A 695 25.70 16.85 11.53
N CYS A 696 24.45 17.31 11.56
CA CYS A 696 23.30 16.43 11.77
C CYS A 696 22.35 16.42 10.58
N ALA A 697 21.66 15.30 10.34
CA ALA A 697 20.58 15.22 9.38
C ALA A 697 19.31 14.65 10.03
N HIS A 698 18.15 15.15 9.61
CA HIS A 698 16.84 14.65 10.07
C HIS A 698 15.99 14.20 8.89
N VAL A 699 15.48 12.97 8.98
CA VAL A 699 14.53 12.36 8.04
C VAL A 699 13.23 12.06 8.79
N PRO A 700 12.19 12.92 8.70
CA PRO A 700 10.86 12.67 9.25
C PRO A 700 10.18 11.41 8.69
N GLN A 701 9.09 11.01 9.33
CA GLN A 701 8.23 9.89 8.97
C GLN A 701 7.72 9.95 7.53
N HIS A 702 7.18 11.10 7.10
CA HIS A 702 6.66 11.26 5.74
C HIS A 702 7.72 11.80 4.77
N ASP A 703 8.04 11.01 3.75
CA ASP A 703 8.93 11.40 2.67
C ASP A 703 8.23 12.38 1.72
N GLN A 704 8.35 13.68 2.01
CA GLN A 704 7.89 14.76 1.15
C GLN A 704 9.04 15.27 0.27
N GLY A 705 9.18 14.68 -0.91
CA GLY A 705 10.07 15.17 -1.97
C GLY A 705 9.29 15.89 -3.07
N TRP A 706 10.00 16.60 -3.96
CA TRP A 706 9.41 17.25 -5.12
C TRP A 706 8.93 16.19 -6.15
N PRO A 707 7.62 16.02 -6.39
CA PRO A 707 7.09 14.88 -7.14
C PRO A 707 7.57 14.79 -8.60
N PHE A 708 7.83 15.93 -9.21
CA PHE A 708 8.18 16.07 -10.62
C PHE A 708 9.69 15.96 -10.89
N LEU A 709 10.53 15.93 -9.85
CA LEU A 709 11.96 15.68 -9.98
C LEU A 709 12.21 14.18 -10.11
N THR A 710 13.26 13.83 -10.83
CA THR A 710 13.77 12.46 -10.86
C THR A 710 14.61 12.16 -9.62
N CYS A 711 14.83 10.88 -9.36
CA CYS A 711 15.73 10.40 -8.30
C CYS A 711 17.11 11.08 -8.40
N HIS A 712 17.71 11.06 -9.59
CA HIS A 712 19.01 11.70 -9.85
C HIS A 712 18.99 13.23 -9.68
N GLU A 713 17.97 13.91 -10.21
CA GLU A 713 17.90 15.37 -10.06
C GLU A 713 17.77 15.79 -8.59
N THR A 714 17.00 15.03 -7.80
CA THR A 714 16.85 15.29 -6.36
C THR A 714 18.19 15.23 -5.64
N VAL A 715 18.98 14.18 -5.88
CA VAL A 715 20.32 14.02 -5.30
C VAL A 715 21.31 15.05 -5.86
N GLN A 716 21.25 15.33 -7.16
CA GLN A 716 22.11 16.34 -7.79
C GLN A 716 21.85 17.73 -7.24
N PHE A 717 20.60 18.13 -7.02
CA PHE A 717 20.29 19.42 -6.39
C PHE A 717 20.79 19.46 -4.94
N ALA A 718 20.62 18.38 -4.17
CA ALA A 718 21.21 18.29 -2.84
C ALA A 718 22.74 18.43 -2.87
N ALA A 719 23.42 17.80 -3.84
CA ALA A 719 24.85 17.97 -4.08
C ALA A 719 25.22 19.40 -4.47
N ASP A 720 24.41 20.04 -5.32
CA ASP A 720 24.62 21.43 -5.76
C ASP A 720 24.52 22.41 -4.58
N PHE A 721 23.71 22.11 -3.56
CA PHE A 721 23.55 22.93 -2.35
C PHE A 721 24.61 22.64 -1.27
N PHE A 722 24.82 21.37 -0.91
CA PHE A 722 25.70 21.01 0.20
C PHE A 722 27.18 21.06 -0.14
N LEU A 723 27.56 20.69 -1.38
CA LEU A 723 28.97 20.50 -1.74
C LEU A 723 29.58 21.72 -2.41
N ARG A 724 30.85 22.00 -2.09
CA ARG A 724 31.64 23.12 -2.65
C ARG A 724 32.78 22.66 -3.55
N VAL A 725 32.52 21.61 -4.30
CA VAL A 725 33.48 21.02 -5.23
C VAL A 725 33.14 21.39 -6.67
N SER A 726 34.02 21.04 -7.61
CA SER A 726 33.78 21.21 -9.05
C SER A 726 32.46 20.53 -9.48
N THR A 727 31.81 21.02 -10.53
CA THR A 727 30.54 20.44 -11.02
C THR A 727 30.67 18.97 -11.40
N SER A 728 31.83 18.55 -11.90
CA SER A 728 32.18 17.15 -12.16
C SER A 728 32.25 16.31 -10.89
N GLU A 729 32.89 16.81 -9.83
CA GLU A 729 32.97 16.10 -8.55
C GLU A 729 31.60 16.02 -7.85
N ARG A 730 30.76 17.07 -7.94
CA ARG A 730 29.39 17.02 -7.40
C ARG A 730 28.58 15.91 -8.06
N ARG A 731 28.68 15.81 -9.39
CA ARG A 731 27.99 14.80 -10.18
C ARG A 731 28.52 13.39 -9.88
N ALA A 732 29.85 13.23 -9.74
CA ALA A 732 30.46 11.96 -9.34
C ALA A 732 30.00 11.51 -7.95
N ARG A 733 29.92 12.43 -6.97
CA ARG A 733 29.40 12.14 -5.63
C ARG A 733 27.92 11.79 -5.63
N ALA A 734 27.10 12.51 -6.40
CA ALA A 734 25.68 12.19 -6.56
C ALA A 734 25.49 10.78 -7.14
N ASP A 735 26.27 10.42 -8.16
CA ASP A 735 26.23 9.09 -8.78
C ASP A 735 26.72 7.99 -7.83
N GLY A 736 27.78 8.24 -7.06
CA GLY A 736 28.26 7.33 -6.03
C GLY A 736 27.22 7.08 -4.94
N ILE A 737 26.56 8.13 -4.44
CA ILE A 737 25.51 7.98 -3.43
C ILE A 737 24.29 7.22 -3.98
N LEU A 738 23.91 7.44 -5.23
CA LEU A 738 22.84 6.66 -5.87
C LEU A 738 23.19 5.18 -6.02
N GLU A 739 24.47 4.86 -6.22
CA GLU A 739 24.97 3.48 -6.25
C GLU A 739 24.92 2.85 -4.87
N THR A 740 25.46 3.52 -3.84
CA THR A 740 25.43 3.04 -2.45
C THR A 740 24.01 2.82 -1.95
N MET A 741 23.07 3.71 -2.32
CA MET A 741 21.66 3.61 -1.93
C MET A 741 20.87 2.60 -2.78
N GLY A 742 21.50 1.92 -3.75
CA GLY A 742 20.85 0.94 -4.63
C GLY A 742 19.74 1.53 -5.50
N LEU A 743 19.89 2.79 -5.91
CA LEU A 743 18.89 3.55 -6.66
C LEU A 743 19.21 3.70 -8.16
N GLN A 744 20.28 3.06 -8.66
CA GLN A 744 20.70 3.15 -10.06
C GLN A 744 19.61 2.73 -11.05
N SER A 745 18.87 1.66 -10.76
CA SER A 745 17.77 1.19 -11.61
C SER A 745 16.60 2.19 -11.72
N CYS A 746 16.47 3.11 -10.77
CA CYS A 746 15.42 4.13 -10.73
C CYS A 746 15.97 5.56 -10.85
N ARG A 747 17.21 5.72 -11.34
CA ARG A 747 17.91 7.02 -11.50
C ARG A 747 17.07 8.07 -12.21
N HIS A 748 16.37 7.69 -13.29
CA HIS A 748 15.54 8.57 -14.11
C HIS A 748 14.04 8.49 -13.78
N THR A 749 13.67 7.72 -12.76
CA THR A 749 12.28 7.62 -12.31
C THR A 749 11.92 8.86 -11.49
N ARG A 750 10.74 9.43 -11.73
CA ARG A 750 10.20 10.55 -10.95
C ARG A 750 9.90 10.10 -9.52
N VAL A 751 10.09 11.00 -8.55
CA VAL A 751 9.75 10.73 -7.14
C VAL A 751 8.28 10.36 -7.02
N GLY A 752 7.42 11.10 -7.75
CA GLY A 752 5.97 10.90 -7.76
C GLY A 752 5.29 11.36 -6.48
N ASN A 753 3.96 11.30 -6.51
CA ASN A 753 3.07 11.58 -5.39
C ASN A 753 1.85 10.65 -5.49
N GLU A 754 0.77 10.93 -4.77
CA GLU A 754 -0.46 10.11 -4.80
C GLU A 754 -1.13 10.12 -6.18
N TYR A 755 -0.99 11.20 -6.94
CA TYR A 755 -1.61 11.38 -8.26
C TYR A 755 -0.71 10.92 -9.41
N ILE A 756 0.61 10.93 -9.21
CA ILE A 756 1.63 10.62 -10.22
C ILE A 756 2.46 9.44 -9.73
N LYS A 757 2.33 8.32 -10.43
CA LYS A 757 3.14 7.13 -10.18
C LYS A 757 4.63 7.49 -10.21
N GLY A 758 5.35 7.11 -9.16
CA GLY A 758 6.79 7.34 -9.04
C GLY A 758 7.50 6.20 -8.32
N LEU A 759 8.47 6.55 -7.48
CA LEU A 759 9.24 5.60 -6.67
C LEU A 759 8.34 4.82 -5.71
N SER A 760 8.68 3.55 -5.45
CA SER A 760 8.03 2.77 -4.38
C SER A 760 8.36 3.37 -3.00
N GLY A 761 7.58 3.03 -1.96
CA GLY A 761 7.81 3.52 -0.60
C GLY A 761 9.25 3.30 -0.12
N GLY A 762 9.78 2.09 -0.29
CA GLY A 762 11.16 1.76 0.09
C GLY A 762 12.23 2.49 -0.74
N GLN A 763 11.98 2.72 -2.03
CA GLN A 763 12.87 3.51 -2.89
C GLN A 763 12.86 5.00 -2.49
N ARG A 764 11.68 5.54 -2.16
CA ARG A 764 11.53 6.92 -1.68
C ARG A 764 12.25 7.13 -0.35
N ARG A 765 12.19 6.14 0.55
CA ARG A 765 12.92 6.17 1.82
C ARG A 765 14.43 6.20 1.62
N ARG A 766 14.95 5.36 0.71
CA ARG A 766 16.37 5.37 0.34
C ARG A 766 16.79 6.68 -0.34
N LEU A 767 15.91 7.32 -1.12
CA LEU A 767 16.18 8.64 -1.69
C LEU A 767 16.25 9.73 -0.61
N SER A 768 15.36 9.72 0.38
CA SER A 768 15.44 10.65 1.53
C SER A 768 16.75 10.47 2.31
N LEU A 769 17.19 9.22 2.50
CA LEU A 769 18.50 8.92 3.07
C LEU A 769 19.62 9.45 2.18
N ALA A 770 19.59 9.21 0.86
CA ALA A 770 20.56 9.73 -0.09
C ALA A 770 20.75 11.24 0.05
N VAL A 771 19.66 12.01 0.12
CA VAL A 771 19.68 13.47 0.32
C VAL A 771 20.29 13.85 1.67
N ALA A 772 19.98 13.13 2.74
CA ALA A 772 20.55 13.38 4.06
C ALA A 772 22.07 13.11 4.08
N PHE A 773 22.53 12.03 3.44
CA PHE A 773 23.94 11.65 3.38
C PHE A 773 24.78 12.51 2.43
N MET A 774 24.17 13.21 1.44
CA MET A 774 24.88 14.21 0.63
C MET A 774 25.54 15.32 1.46
N LYS A 775 25.02 15.57 2.67
CA LYS A 775 25.56 16.55 3.62
C LYS A 775 26.82 16.08 4.34
N ASN A 776 27.15 14.79 4.29
CA ASN A 776 28.17 14.15 5.14
C ASN A 776 27.90 14.34 6.65
N PRO A 777 26.73 13.91 7.16
CA PRO A 777 26.38 14.07 8.57
C PRO A 777 27.16 13.10 9.49
N LEU A 778 27.49 13.54 10.70
CA LEU A 778 28.01 12.69 11.78
C LEU A 778 26.89 11.99 12.56
N VAL A 779 25.70 12.61 12.61
CA VAL A 779 24.52 12.06 13.28
C VAL A 779 23.29 12.16 12.38
N VAL A 780 22.58 11.05 12.21
CA VAL A 780 21.36 10.96 11.40
C VAL A 780 20.20 10.52 12.27
N PHE A 781 19.18 11.38 12.34
CA PHE A 781 17.92 11.14 13.04
C PHE A 781 16.86 10.70 12.03
N LEU A 782 16.23 9.55 12.25
CA LEU A 782 15.21 9.00 11.37
C LEU A 782 13.92 8.72 12.13
N ASP A 783 12.83 9.36 11.75
CA ASP A 783 11.54 9.13 12.39
C ASP A 783 10.75 8.05 11.63
N GLU A 784 10.29 7.02 12.34
CA GLU A 784 9.45 5.89 11.90
C GLU A 784 9.87 5.25 10.58
N VAL A 785 11.11 4.76 10.53
CA VAL A 785 11.77 4.29 9.29
C VAL A 785 11.08 3.11 8.61
N THR A 786 10.43 2.25 9.39
CA THR A 786 9.78 1.03 8.88
C THR A 786 8.31 1.24 8.55
N SER A 787 7.75 2.43 8.79
CA SER A 787 6.34 2.71 8.54
C SER A 787 6.03 2.77 7.04
N GLY A 788 4.90 2.19 6.63
CA GLY A 788 4.48 2.14 5.22
C GLY A 788 5.29 1.18 4.31
N LEU A 789 6.12 0.32 4.90
CA LEU A 789 6.90 -0.71 4.20
C LEU A 789 6.38 -2.11 4.51
N ASP A 790 6.44 -3.01 3.53
CA ASP A 790 6.26 -4.43 3.78
C ASP A 790 7.41 -5.00 4.63
N ALA A 791 7.18 -6.11 5.34
CA ALA A 791 8.14 -6.68 6.29
C ALA A 791 9.50 -7.01 5.66
N ALA A 792 9.55 -7.40 4.39
CA ALA A 792 10.81 -7.70 3.70
C ALA A 792 11.58 -6.42 3.36
N SER A 793 10.91 -5.39 2.84
CA SER A 793 11.52 -4.08 2.58
C SER A 793 12.01 -3.40 3.86
N ALA A 794 11.24 -3.48 4.95
CA ALA A 794 11.61 -2.94 6.26
C ALA A 794 12.90 -3.62 6.78
N ALA A 795 12.97 -4.95 6.75
CA ALA A 795 14.18 -5.69 7.15
C ALA A 795 15.40 -5.36 6.27
N SER A 796 15.19 -5.17 4.97
CA SER A 796 16.26 -4.76 4.05
C SER A 796 16.78 -3.36 4.37
N ILE A 797 15.90 -2.42 4.72
CA ILE A 797 16.30 -1.05 5.06
C ILE A 797 17.01 -0.99 6.41
N THR A 798 16.55 -1.71 7.43
CA THR A 798 17.26 -1.79 8.72
C THR A 798 18.67 -2.35 8.56
N LYS A 799 18.82 -3.43 7.80
CA LYS A 799 20.14 -4.00 7.50
C LYS A 799 21.03 -3.00 6.77
N PHE A 800 20.47 -2.30 5.78
CA PHE A 800 21.19 -1.25 5.06
C PHE A 800 21.65 -0.11 5.99
N LEU A 801 20.80 0.35 6.92
CA LEU A 801 21.18 1.37 7.90
C LEU A 801 22.31 0.90 8.82
N GLN A 802 22.29 -0.38 9.24
CA GLN A 802 23.35 -0.96 10.04
C GLN A 802 24.69 -1.04 9.27
N GLU A 803 24.64 -1.48 8.02
CA GLU A 803 25.82 -1.49 7.13
C GLU A 803 26.35 -0.07 6.92
N LEU A 804 25.46 0.91 6.70
CA LEU A 804 25.81 2.31 6.46
C LEU A 804 26.39 3.00 7.70
N ALA A 805 25.83 2.76 8.88
CA ALA A 805 26.36 3.28 10.14
C ALA A 805 27.82 2.86 10.33
N ARG A 806 28.12 1.57 10.05
CA ARG A 806 29.47 1.00 10.22
C ARG A 806 30.43 1.39 9.09
N SER A 807 29.97 1.44 7.84
CA SER A 807 30.84 1.75 6.71
C SER A 807 31.24 3.22 6.66
N GLU A 808 30.32 4.12 6.99
CA GLU A 808 30.54 5.56 6.95
C GLU A 808 30.92 6.14 8.33
N ASP A 809 30.98 5.30 9.36
CA ASP A 809 31.24 5.69 10.75
C ASP A 809 30.31 6.82 11.22
N VAL A 810 29.00 6.60 11.11
CA VAL A 810 27.94 7.58 11.41
C VAL A 810 27.02 7.08 12.52
N ILE A 811 26.57 7.99 13.38
CA ILE A 811 25.59 7.71 14.42
C ILE A 811 24.19 7.72 13.80
N ILE A 812 23.42 6.62 13.89
CA ILE A 812 22.04 6.57 13.39
C ILE A 812 21.08 6.35 14.56
N ALA A 813 20.20 7.31 14.81
CA ALA A 813 19.14 7.22 15.80
C ALA A 813 17.78 7.19 15.11
N CYS A 814 16.96 6.17 15.37
CA CYS A 814 15.66 6.06 14.73
C CYS A 814 14.53 5.60 15.64
N THR A 815 13.33 6.13 15.42
CA THR A 815 12.11 5.66 16.09
C THR A 815 11.48 4.51 15.30
N ILE A 816 10.97 3.50 16.01
CA ILE A 816 10.36 2.31 15.40
C ILE A 816 9.13 1.89 16.21
N HIS A 817 8.05 1.59 15.50
CA HIS A 817 6.80 1.09 16.06
C HIS A 817 6.71 -0.42 15.84
N GLN A 818 6.65 -1.20 16.93
CA GLN A 818 6.48 -2.68 16.94
C GLN A 818 7.28 -3.43 15.84
N PRO A 819 8.63 -3.45 15.92
CA PRO A 819 9.43 -4.18 14.95
C PRO A 819 9.33 -5.69 15.12
N SER A 820 9.34 -6.42 13.99
CA SER A 820 9.54 -7.87 14.02
C SER A 820 10.87 -8.24 14.71
N ALA A 821 10.95 -9.43 15.32
CA ALA A 821 12.15 -9.91 16.01
C ALA A 821 13.43 -9.84 15.15
N ARG A 822 13.32 -10.02 13.82
CA ARG A 822 14.45 -9.90 12.89
C ARG A 822 14.95 -8.46 12.75
N ILE A 823 14.03 -7.49 12.71
CA ILE A 823 14.35 -6.06 12.62
C ILE A 823 14.92 -5.58 13.95
N PHE A 824 14.31 -6.00 15.07
CA PHE A 824 14.73 -5.63 16.41
C PHE A 824 16.18 -6.04 16.71
N LYS A 825 16.58 -7.26 16.34
CA LYS A 825 17.98 -7.74 16.45
C LYS A 825 18.98 -6.98 15.58
N GLY A 826 18.53 -6.15 14.65
CA GLY A 826 19.41 -5.35 13.78
C GLY A 826 20.01 -4.11 14.45
N PHE A 827 19.50 -3.71 15.62
CA PHE A 827 19.94 -2.52 16.35
C PHE A 827 21.00 -2.83 17.39
N ASP A 828 21.95 -1.90 17.57
CA ASP A 828 23.02 -2.06 18.57
C ASP A 828 22.55 -1.57 19.96
N LYS A 829 21.81 -0.45 20.01
CA LYS A 829 21.25 0.13 21.24
C LYS A 829 19.74 0.29 21.20
N LEU A 830 19.14 0.26 22.39
CA LEU A 830 17.72 0.46 22.63
C LEU A 830 17.47 1.55 23.68
N LEU A 831 16.58 2.48 23.35
CA LEU A 831 15.95 3.41 24.28
C LEU A 831 14.45 3.09 24.35
N LEU A 832 13.98 2.60 25.50
CA LEU A 832 12.56 2.37 25.78
C LEU A 832 12.00 3.54 26.61
N LEU A 833 10.94 4.16 26.09
CA LEU A 833 10.23 5.26 26.75
C LEU A 833 8.83 4.80 27.16
N SER A 834 8.39 5.18 28.36
CA SER A 834 7.00 5.05 28.79
C SER A 834 6.58 6.27 29.62
N GLY A 835 5.45 6.88 29.26
CA GLY A 835 4.93 8.09 29.93
C GLY A 835 5.92 9.26 30.00
N GLY A 836 6.87 9.37 29.06
CA GLY A 836 7.91 10.39 29.06
C GLY A 836 9.15 10.09 29.89
N ARG A 837 9.20 8.94 30.57
CA ARG A 837 10.35 8.46 31.36
C ARG A 837 11.06 7.30 30.65
N VAL A 838 12.32 7.07 31.02
CA VAL A 838 13.12 5.96 30.47
C VAL A 838 12.81 4.69 31.24
N ALA A 839 12.39 3.65 30.53
CA ALA A 839 12.25 2.30 31.08
C ALA A 839 13.55 1.49 30.92
N TYR A 840 14.29 1.74 29.83
CA TYR A 840 15.58 1.10 29.56
C TYR A 840 16.41 1.94 28.56
N SER A 841 17.72 1.98 28.74
CA SER A 841 18.68 2.64 27.83
C SER A 841 20.01 1.88 27.83
N GLY A 842 20.27 1.07 26.79
CA GLY A 842 21.42 0.16 26.78
C GLY A 842 21.58 -0.62 25.49
N GLN A 843 22.37 -1.69 25.51
CA GLN A 843 22.50 -2.59 24.35
C GLN A 843 21.23 -3.44 24.18
N VAL A 844 20.89 -3.80 22.95
CA VAL A 844 19.70 -4.63 22.69
C VAL A 844 19.81 -6.01 23.35
N GLU A 845 21.02 -6.58 23.39
CA GLU A 845 21.29 -7.92 23.95
C GLU A 845 21.04 -7.97 25.47
N ASP A 846 21.41 -6.91 26.18
CA ASP A 846 21.28 -6.81 27.64
C ASP A 846 19.84 -6.52 28.10
N ALA A 847 18.95 -6.11 27.19
CA ALA A 847 17.58 -5.73 27.53
C ALA A 847 16.80 -6.91 28.12
N VAL A 848 16.99 -8.11 27.58
CA VAL A 848 16.30 -9.32 28.08
C VAL A 848 16.70 -9.63 29.52
N GLU A 849 18.01 -9.58 29.82
CA GLU A 849 18.53 -9.84 31.17
C GLU A 849 18.02 -8.78 32.17
N HIS A 850 17.90 -7.52 31.74
CA HIS A 850 17.37 -6.45 32.57
C HIS A 850 15.91 -6.70 33.01
N PHE A 851 15.03 -7.04 32.08
CA PHE A 851 13.62 -7.32 32.40
C PHE A 851 13.47 -8.61 33.24
N GLN A 852 14.30 -9.63 32.98
CA GLN A 852 14.33 -10.85 33.80
C GLN A 852 14.72 -10.57 35.26
N LYS A 853 15.72 -9.71 35.50
CA LYS A 853 16.12 -9.28 36.87
C LYS A 853 14.99 -8.57 37.63
N LEU A 854 14.08 -7.90 36.92
CA LEU A 854 12.94 -7.21 37.50
C LEU A 854 11.74 -8.14 37.78
N GLY A 855 11.84 -9.42 37.38
CA GLY A 855 10.80 -10.44 37.55
C GLY A 855 9.90 -10.64 36.33
N PHE A 856 10.25 -10.06 35.17
CA PHE A 856 9.52 -10.23 33.92
C PHE A 856 10.18 -11.33 33.07
N SER A 857 9.56 -12.50 32.99
CA SER A 857 10.04 -13.61 32.16
C SER A 857 9.43 -13.54 30.76
N ILE A 858 10.30 -13.41 29.74
CA ILE A 858 9.87 -13.39 28.34
C ILE A 858 9.54 -14.83 27.89
N PRO A 859 8.33 -15.12 27.38
CA PRO A 859 8.00 -16.43 26.81
C PRO A 859 8.83 -16.78 25.57
N ASP A 860 9.24 -18.04 25.40
CA ASP A 860 10.13 -18.50 24.33
C ASP A 860 9.59 -18.29 22.89
N HIS A 861 8.28 -18.11 22.74
CA HIS A 861 7.60 -17.97 21.44
C HIS A 861 7.15 -16.54 21.14
N GLU A 862 7.45 -15.59 22.03
CA GLU A 862 7.02 -14.20 21.90
C GLU A 862 8.16 -13.33 21.37
N ASN A 863 7.82 -12.29 20.61
CA ASN A 863 8.78 -11.32 20.13
C ASN A 863 9.24 -10.44 21.32
N PRO A 864 10.54 -10.38 21.64
CA PRO A 864 11.02 -9.56 22.76
C PRO A 864 10.61 -8.09 22.66
N ALA A 865 10.54 -7.54 21.45
CA ALA A 865 10.13 -6.15 21.24
C ALA A 865 8.67 -5.91 21.64
N ASP A 866 7.78 -6.86 21.35
CA ASP A 866 6.36 -6.78 21.70
C ASP A 866 6.20 -6.92 23.22
N PHE A 867 6.88 -7.91 23.82
CA PHE A 867 6.90 -8.10 25.27
C PHE A 867 7.39 -6.85 26.03
N PHE A 868 8.45 -6.19 25.55
CA PHE A 868 8.95 -4.96 26.17
C PHE A 868 7.92 -3.83 26.09
N LEU A 869 7.20 -3.72 24.98
CA LEU A 869 6.16 -2.70 24.80
C LEU A 869 4.95 -2.97 25.70
N ASP A 870 4.52 -4.21 25.82
CA ASP A 870 3.40 -4.60 26.68
C ASP A 870 3.73 -4.42 28.16
N SER A 871 4.95 -4.77 28.56
CA SER A 871 5.44 -4.63 29.94
C SER A 871 5.53 -3.18 30.42
N ILE A 872 5.69 -2.22 29.49
CA ILE A 872 5.80 -0.79 29.82
C ILE A 872 4.53 0.00 29.47
N ASN A 873 3.49 -0.67 28.95
CA ASN A 873 2.21 -0.05 28.63
C ASN A 873 1.22 -0.24 29.78
N ALA A 874 0.70 0.87 30.31
CA ALA A 874 -0.27 0.89 31.40
C ALA A 874 -1.65 0.32 31.02
N ASP A 875 -1.92 0.17 29.72
CA ASP A 875 -3.18 -0.40 29.23
C ASP A 875 -3.21 -1.94 29.31
N PHE A 876 -2.04 -2.58 29.22
CA PHE A 876 -1.91 -4.05 29.20
C PHE A 876 -1.34 -4.62 30.50
N THR A 877 -0.58 -3.82 31.26
CA THR A 877 0.04 -4.22 32.52
C THR A 877 -0.41 -3.28 33.64
N SER A 878 -0.47 -3.78 34.89
CA SER A 878 -0.84 -2.93 36.04
C SER A 878 0.09 -1.71 36.18
N GLN A 879 -0.48 -0.56 36.54
CA GLN A 879 0.28 0.68 36.73
C GLN A 879 1.45 0.53 37.70
N GLU A 880 1.30 -0.29 38.74
CA GLU A 880 2.35 -0.60 39.72
C GLU A 880 3.56 -1.30 39.10
N ALA A 881 3.32 -2.23 38.17
CA ALA A 881 4.40 -2.95 37.49
C ALA A 881 5.16 -2.03 36.52
N VAL A 882 4.46 -1.15 35.81
CA VAL A 882 5.11 -0.12 34.96
C VAL A 882 5.95 0.83 35.82
N GLU A 883 5.44 1.27 36.96
CA GLU A 883 6.17 2.15 37.88
C GLU A 883 7.43 1.48 38.45
N LYS A 884 7.37 0.18 38.73
CA LYS A 884 8.53 -0.62 39.17
C LYS A 884 9.66 -0.61 38.14
N VAL A 885 9.34 -0.73 36.85
CA VAL A 885 10.34 -0.69 35.76
C VAL A 885 10.96 0.70 35.66
N LEU A 886 10.14 1.75 35.69
CA LEU A 886 10.59 3.14 35.56
C LEU A 886 11.47 3.57 36.74
N THR A 887 11.07 3.26 37.97
CA THR A 887 11.83 3.61 39.20
C THR A 887 13.15 2.84 39.29
N ALA A 888 13.19 1.59 38.83
CA ALA A 888 14.43 0.83 38.79
C ALA A 888 15.48 1.50 37.89
N TRP A 889 15.06 2.09 36.77
CA TRP A 889 15.97 2.75 35.83
C TRP A 889 16.46 4.13 36.32
N GLU A 890 15.61 4.89 37.01
CA GLU A 890 15.96 6.23 37.54
C GLU A 890 17.21 6.21 38.45
N SER A 891 17.53 5.06 39.06
CA SER A 891 18.67 4.88 39.96
C SER A 891 20.03 4.68 39.26
N GLN A 892 20.08 4.45 37.94
CA GLN A 892 21.33 4.10 37.25
C GLN A 892 22.15 5.34 36.81
N PRO A 893 23.46 5.39 37.10
CA PRO A 893 24.32 6.48 36.66
C PRO A 893 24.57 6.42 35.14
N LEU A 894 24.56 7.58 34.48
CA LEU A 894 24.98 7.67 33.08
C LEU A 894 26.46 7.34 32.91
N ARG A 895 26.74 6.46 31.95
CA ARG A 895 28.06 6.35 31.35
C ARG A 895 28.16 7.39 30.23
N VAL A 896 28.78 8.54 30.53
CA VAL A 896 29.06 9.57 29.53
C VAL A 896 30.34 9.17 28.79
N GLY A 897 30.24 9.00 27.47
CA GLY A 897 31.41 8.78 26.62
C GLY A 897 32.21 10.06 26.44
N SER A 898 33.54 9.94 26.39
CA SER A 898 34.45 11.05 26.08
C SER A 898 35.21 10.74 24.79
N GLY A 899 35.23 11.71 23.88
CA GLY A 899 35.96 11.64 22.60
C GLY A 899 36.56 13.00 22.27
N SER A 900 37.64 13.00 21.50
CA SER A 900 38.33 14.21 21.03
C SER A 900 38.10 14.40 19.53
N PHE A 901 37.31 15.41 19.16
CA PHE A 901 37.14 15.88 17.79
C PHE A 901 37.11 17.40 17.82
N ASP A 902 38.02 18.05 17.10
CA ASP A 902 38.11 19.50 17.08
C ASP A 902 37.07 20.09 16.11
N LEU A 903 35.84 20.30 16.60
CA LEU A 903 34.76 20.88 15.79
C LEU A 903 35.11 22.29 15.27
N ASP A 904 35.97 23.07 15.95
CA ASP A 904 36.17 24.49 15.64
C ASP A 904 36.99 24.73 14.36
N ALA A 905 37.90 23.82 14.01
CA ALA A 905 38.64 23.86 12.75
C ALA A 905 37.71 23.56 11.55
N ASP A 906 36.80 22.60 11.70
CA ASP A 906 35.91 22.14 10.62
C ASP A 906 34.68 23.05 10.41
N ILE A 907 34.15 23.70 11.46
CA ILE A 907 33.02 24.65 11.36
C ILE A 907 33.33 25.79 10.38
N LYS A 908 34.59 26.27 10.36
CA LYS A 908 35.04 27.32 9.44
C LYS A 908 35.09 26.86 7.98
N MET A 909 35.30 25.56 7.73
CA MET A 909 35.43 25.02 6.38
C MET A 909 34.09 24.94 5.63
N HIS A 910 32.95 25.06 6.33
CA HIS A 910 31.60 24.87 5.77
C HIS A 910 30.70 26.12 5.79
N ALA A 911 31.24 27.35 5.82
CA ALA A 911 30.47 28.61 5.74
C ALA A 911 29.68 28.82 4.41
N GLY A 912 28.33 28.84 4.43
CA GLY A 912 27.40 28.72 3.29
C GLY A 912 27.78 29.31 1.91
N GLN A 913 27.25 28.73 0.81
CA GLN A 913 27.52 29.20 -0.56
C GLN A 913 27.16 30.70 -0.75
N HIS A 914 27.71 31.30 -1.80
CA HIS A 914 27.33 32.66 -2.20
C HIS A 914 25.85 32.71 -2.62
N LEU A 915 25.14 33.75 -2.17
CA LEU A 915 23.72 33.97 -2.43
C LEU A 915 23.35 33.80 -3.91
N LEU A 916 24.17 34.32 -4.83
CA LEU A 916 23.90 34.25 -6.27
C LEU A 916 23.92 32.82 -6.82
N VAL A 917 24.81 31.97 -6.30
CA VAL A 917 24.88 30.56 -6.71
C VAL A 917 23.65 29.82 -6.20
N GLU A 918 23.26 30.04 -4.94
CA GLU A 918 22.04 29.47 -4.37
C GLU A 918 20.81 29.88 -5.19
N VAL A 919 20.65 31.18 -5.48
CA VAL A 919 19.55 31.73 -6.27
C VAL A 919 19.51 31.10 -7.67
N TRP A 920 20.66 30.97 -8.33
CA TRP A 920 20.73 30.39 -9.67
C TRP A 920 20.36 28.90 -9.69
N VAL A 921 20.86 28.11 -8.74
CA VAL A 921 20.51 26.68 -8.63
C VAL A 921 19.03 26.50 -8.32
N LEU A 922 18.48 27.32 -7.41
CA LEU A 922 17.05 27.34 -7.09
C LEU A 922 16.21 27.75 -8.29
N PHE A 923 16.61 28.79 -9.02
CA PHE A 923 15.93 29.24 -10.23
C PHE A 923 15.91 28.13 -11.28
N ARG A 924 17.03 27.43 -11.53
CA ARG A 924 17.07 26.27 -12.44
C ARG A 924 16.10 25.17 -12.01
N ARG A 925 16.06 24.87 -10.70
CA ARG A 925 15.14 23.87 -10.12
C ARG A 925 13.68 24.27 -10.33
N LEU A 926 13.33 25.50 -9.99
CA LEU A 926 11.96 26.02 -10.09
C LEU A 926 11.49 26.15 -11.55
N VAL A 927 12.36 26.54 -12.49
CA VAL A 927 12.05 26.54 -13.92
C VAL A 927 11.75 25.13 -14.41
N LEU A 928 12.58 24.15 -14.03
CA LEU A 928 12.37 22.75 -14.40
C LEU A 928 11.06 22.19 -13.82
N LEU A 929 10.70 22.57 -12.59
CA LEU A 929 9.41 22.25 -12.00
C LEU A 929 8.25 22.90 -12.76
N ALA A 930 8.34 24.20 -13.06
CA ALA A 930 7.30 24.93 -13.80
C ALA A 930 7.07 24.37 -15.22
N ILE A 931 8.12 23.87 -15.89
CA ILE A 931 8.00 23.23 -17.21
C ILE A 931 7.31 21.86 -17.10
N ARG A 932 7.58 21.10 -16.03
CA ARG A 932 7.03 19.74 -15.85
C ARG A 932 5.62 19.74 -15.25
N ASP A 933 5.30 20.76 -14.46
CA ASP A 933 3.96 21.01 -13.93
C ASP A 933 3.48 22.42 -14.32
N PRO A 934 3.05 22.60 -15.57
CA PRO A 934 2.55 23.90 -16.03
C PRO A 934 1.13 24.18 -15.53
N THR A 935 0.51 23.25 -14.78
CA THR A 935 -0.90 23.27 -14.40
C THR A 935 -1.30 24.57 -13.73
N MET A 936 -0.47 25.08 -12.81
CA MET A 936 -0.74 26.33 -12.08
C MET A 936 -0.85 27.55 -12.99
N TYR A 937 0.02 27.69 -13.99
CA TYR A 937 0.01 28.84 -14.88
C TYR A 937 -0.96 28.67 -16.04
N VAL A 938 -0.99 27.49 -16.67
CA VAL A 938 -1.87 27.20 -17.81
C VAL A 938 -3.34 27.25 -17.40
N SER A 939 -3.70 26.70 -16.23
CA SER A 939 -5.08 26.78 -15.75
C SER A 939 -5.52 28.23 -15.53
N ARG A 940 -4.66 29.08 -14.96
CA ARG A 940 -4.92 30.52 -14.80
C ARG A 940 -5.07 31.21 -16.15
N MET A 941 -4.19 30.94 -17.13
CA MET A 941 -4.30 31.51 -18.48
C MET A 941 -5.64 31.15 -19.13
N VAL A 942 -6.05 29.89 -19.05
CA VAL A 942 -7.32 29.43 -19.62
C VAL A 942 -8.51 30.09 -18.92
N VAL A 943 -8.53 30.10 -17.59
CA VAL A 943 -9.63 30.70 -16.83
C VAL A 943 -9.69 32.22 -17.04
N PHE A 944 -8.55 32.91 -17.06
CA PHE A 944 -8.48 34.36 -17.30
C PHE A 944 -9.07 34.69 -18.68
N LEU A 945 -8.59 33.99 -19.71
CA LEU A 945 -9.06 34.19 -21.07
C LEU A 945 -10.57 33.93 -21.20
N LEU A 946 -11.06 32.78 -20.72
CA LEU A 946 -12.46 32.41 -20.85
C LEU A 946 -13.40 33.34 -20.05
N SER A 947 -13.03 33.68 -18.81
CA SER A 947 -13.85 34.54 -17.96
C SER A 947 -13.87 36.00 -18.47
N CYS A 948 -12.72 36.56 -18.85
CA CYS A 948 -12.66 37.93 -19.38
C CYS A 948 -13.34 38.05 -20.75
N ILE A 949 -13.24 37.03 -21.62
CA ILE A 949 -14.02 36.98 -22.87
C ILE A 949 -15.52 36.92 -22.56
N PHE A 950 -15.95 36.07 -21.63
CA PHE A 950 -17.37 35.98 -21.25
C PHE A 950 -17.92 37.34 -20.82
N PHE A 951 -17.25 38.04 -19.91
CA PHE A 951 -17.70 39.37 -19.49
C PHE A 951 -17.62 40.40 -20.63
N SER A 952 -16.62 40.32 -21.50
CA SER A 952 -16.54 41.20 -22.68
C SER A 952 -17.69 41.01 -23.67
N ILE A 953 -18.18 39.77 -23.84
CA ILE A 953 -19.37 39.48 -24.65
C ILE A 953 -20.62 40.06 -23.99
N VAL A 954 -20.81 39.83 -22.69
CA VAL A 954 -21.98 40.31 -21.95
C VAL A 954 -22.09 41.84 -22.02
N TYR A 955 -20.96 42.55 -21.93
CA TYR A 955 -20.92 44.01 -21.93
C TYR A 955 -20.52 44.60 -23.29
N LEU A 956 -20.67 43.89 -24.41
CA LEU A 956 -20.19 44.35 -25.72
C LEU A 956 -20.80 45.71 -26.14
N LYS A 957 -22.07 45.96 -25.78
CA LYS A 957 -22.75 47.23 -26.06
C LYS A 957 -22.14 48.43 -25.32
N SER A 958 -21.41 48.17 -24.23
CA SER A 958 -20.70 49.22 -23.50
C SER A 958 -19.58 49.87 -24.33
N ARG A 959 -19.24 49.32 -25.50
CA ARG A 959 -18.31 49.92 -26.47
C ARG A 959 -18.80 51.28 -26.99
N GLU A 960 -20.10 51.54 -27.02
CA GLU A 960 -20.67 52.84 -27.36
C GLU A 960 -20.33 53.88 -26.29
N ARG A 961 -19.84 55.07 -26.68
CA ARG A 961 -19.43 56.14 -25.76
C ARG A 961 -20.61 57.06 -25.43
N THR A 962 -21.60 56.49 -24.74
CA THR A 962 -22.85 57.18 -24.36
C THR A 962 -22.95 57.30 -22.83
N GLN A 963 -23.51 58.39 -22.32
CA GLN A 963 -23.65 58.64 -20.87
C GLN A 963 -24.37 57.50 -20.12
N THR A 964 -25.35 56.85 -20.78
CA THR A 964 -26.11 55.72 -20.21
C THR A 964 -25.26 54.46 -19.98
N GLN A 965 -24.10 54.35 -20.61
CA GLN A 965 -23.23 53.17 -20.59
C GLN A 965 -22.08 53.27 -19.57
N ILE A 966 -21.93 54.38 -18.85
CA ILE A 966 -20.82 54.60 -17.91
C ILE A 966 -20.79 53.51 -16.82
N LEU A 967 -21.93 53.22 -16.19
CA LEU A 967 -22.03 52.19 -15.16
C LEU A 967 -21.62 50.81 -15.70
N GLN A 968 -22.04 50.47 -16.91
CA GLN A 968 -21.73 49.19 -17.55
C GLN A 968 -20.23 49.05 -17.86
N ARG A 969 -19.58 50.13 -18.31
CA ARG A 969 -18.12 50.18 -18.54
C ARG A 969 -17.33 50.01 -17.24
N MET A 970 -17.80 50.65 -16.17
CA MET A 970 -17.17 50.53 -14.85
C MET A 970 -17.23 49.08 -14.34
N TRP A 971 -18.38 48.41 -14.47
CA TRP A 971 -18.51 46.98 -14.16
C TRP A 971 -17.62 46.11 -15.04
N LEU A 972 -17.56 46.38 -16.34
CA LEU A 972 -16.68 45.65 -17.25
C LEU A 972 -15.21 45.74 -16.85
N LEU A 973 -14.73 46.93 -16.49
CA LEU A 973 -13.37 47.15 -15.99
C LEU A 973 -13.16 46.41 -14.66
N LEU A 974 -14.13 46.46 -13.76
CA LEU A 974 -14.09 45.78 -12.49
C LEU A 974 -14.05 44.24 -12.63
N TRP A 975 -14.70 43.66 -13.64
CA TRP A 975 -14.59 42.22 -13.93
C TRP A 975 -13.22 41.83 -14.48
N HIS A 976 -12.62 42.66 -15.35
CA HIS A 976 -11.27 42.43 -15.88
C HIS A 976 -10.19 42.54 -14.80
N ILE A 977 -10.41 43.36 -13.78
CA ILE A 977 -9.47 43.53 -12.67
C ILE A 977 -9.75 42.49 -11.56
N GLY A 978 -11.01 42.34 -11.20
CA GLY A 978 -11.47 41.55 -10.06
C GLY A 978 -11.33 40.04 -10.25
N VAL A 979 -11.76 39.49 -11.39
CA VAL A 979 -11.77 38.03 -11.60
C VAL A 979 -10.35 37.46 -11.65
N PRO A 980 -9.40 38.03 -12.43
CA PRO A 980 -8.01 37.59 -12.40
C PRO A 980 -7.35 37.69 -11.01
N SER A 981 -7.67 38.74 -10.24
CA SER A 981 -7.14 38.95 -8.89
C SER A 981 -7.62 37.89 -7.90
N CYS A 982 -8.88 37.43 -8.01
CA CYS A 982 -9.46 36.38 -7.15
C CYS A 982 -8.72 35.04 -7.29
N MET A 983 -8.22 34.74 -8.49
CA MET A 983 -7.53 33.48 -8.78
C MET A 983 -6.16 33.33 -8.09
N SER A 984 -5.67 34.37 -7.39
CA SER A 984 -4.57 34.25 -6.43
C SER A 984 -4.85 33.21 -5.32
N LEU A 985 -6.12 32.84 -5.11
CA LEU A 985 -6.54 31.70 -4.30
C LEU A 985 -5.78 30.41 -4.65
N SER A 986 -5.60 30.14 -5.95
CA SER A 986 -4.85 28.96 -6.41
C SER A 986 -3.39 29.00 -5.95
N THR A 987 -2.76 30.18 -5.98
CA THR A 987 -1.40 30.42 -5.50
C THR A 987 -1.30 30.11 -4.01
N CYS A 988 -2.29 30.50 -3.20
CA CYS A 988 -2.32 30.19 -1.76
C CYS A 988 -2.31 28.68 -1.51
N LEU A 989 -3.12 27.91 -2.24
CA LEU A 989 -3.20 26.46 -2.08
C LEU A 989 -1.88 25.78 -2.46
N ALA A 990 -1.31 26.14 -3.61
CA ALA A 990 -0.05 25.57 -4.08
C ALA A 990 1.11 25.89 -3.13
N GLN A 991 1.21 27.14 -2.69
CA GLN A 991 2.29 27.57 -1.79
C GLN A 991 2.19 26.97 -0.39
N ASN A 992 0.98 26.69 0.12
CA ASN A 992 0.83 26.02 1.41
C ASN A 992 1.45 24.61 1.39
N MET A 993 1.29 23.87 0.29
CA MET A 993 1.90 22.56 0.10
C MET A 993 3.42 22.66 -0.06
N GLU A 994 3.92 23.61 -0.86
CA GLU A 994 5.36 23.80 -1.08
C GLU A 994 6.10 24.29 0.18
N PHE A 995 5.46 25.13 1.00
CA PHE A 995 6.08 25.75 2.17
C PHE A 995 6.58 24.73 3.19
N VAL A 996 5.87 23.60 3.36
CA VAL A 996 6.30 22.54 4.28
C VAL A 996 7.65 21.96 3.85
N ALA A 997 7.82 21.67 2.55
CA ALA A 997 9.07 21.18 1.99
C ALA A 997 10.19 22.24 2.09
N VAL A 998 9.91 23.49 1.71
CA VAL A 998 10.88 24.60 1.76
C VAL A 998 11.35 24.87 3.18
N LYS A 999 10.44 24.89 4.16
CA LYS A 999 10.75 25.06 5.59
C LYS A 999 11.72 23.99 6.06
N ARG A 1000 11.57 22.74 5.60
CA ARG A 1000 12.47 21.63 5.91
C ARG A 1000 13.83 21.79 5.24
N GLU A 1001 13.88 22.12 3.95
CA GLU A 1001 15.13 22.34 3.21
C GLU A 1001 15.97 23.47 3.84
N VAL A 1002 15.33 24.59 4.20
CA VAL A 1002 15.99 25.72 4.91
C VAL A 1002 16.48 25.31 6.30
N LYS A 1003 15.69 24.53 7.06
CA LYS A 1003 16.12 24.00 8.36
C LYS A 1003 17.33 23.07 8.24
N SER A 1004 17.36 22.21 7.22
CA SER A 1004 18.45 21.26 6.98
C SER A 1004 19.77 21.92 6.57
N GLY A 1005 19.71 23.20 6.17
CA GLY A 1005 20.86 24.00 5.77
C GLY A 1005 21.17 23.98 4.28
N MET A 1006 20.22 23.59 3.41
CA MET A 1006 20.45 23.56 1.96
C MET A 1006 20.64 24.95 1.35
N TYR A 1007 19.79 25.91 1.73
CA TYR A 1007 19.83 27.28 1.20
C TYR A 1007 19.14 28.27 2.14
N ARG A 1008 19.33 29.57 1.88
CA ARG A 1008 18.69 30.66 2.65
C ARG A 1008 17.27 30.93 2.16
N LEU A 1009 16.40 31.37 3.07
CA LEU A 1009 15.03 31.76 2.71
C LEU A 1009 14.99 32.90 1.67
N SER A 1010 15.92 33.86 1.78
CA SER A 1010 16.04 34.96 0.81
C SER A 1010 16.37 34.45 -0.60
N SER A 1011 17.22 33.43 -0.72
CA SER A 1011 17.58 32.82 -2.01
C SER A 1011 16.36 32.21 -2.71
N TYR A 1012 15.50 31.56 -1.93
CA TYR A 1012 14.25 30.97 -2.43
C TYR A 1012 13.26 32.04 -2.90
N LEU A 1013 13.02 33.08 -2.10
CA LEU A 1013 12.08 34.16 -2.47
C LEU A 1013 12.52 34.89 -3.74
N ILE A 1014 13.82 35.19 -3.88
CA ILE A 1014 14.36 35.82 -5.09
C ILE A 1014 14.18 34.90 -6.31
N ALA A 1015 14.55 33.62 -6.19
CA ALA A 1015 14.41 32.66 -7.29
C ALA A 1015 12.94 32.45 -7.71
N GLN A 1016 12.02 32.44 -6.75
CA GLN A 1016 10.58 32.34 -6.99
C GLN A 1016 10.05 33.57 -7.75
N HIS A 1017 10.40 34.78 -7.31
CA HIS A 1017 9.95 36.01 -7.97
C HIS A 1017 10.54 36.19 -9.37
N LEU A 1018 11.76 35.71 -9.63
CA LEU A 1018 12.37 35.72 -10.98
C LEU A 1018 11.54 34.91 -12.01
N ILE A 1019 10.81 33.89 -11.58
CA ILE A 1019 9.90 33.12 -12.43
C ILE A 1019 8.51 33.74 -12.44
N GLN A 1020 8.04 34.18 -11.28
CA GLN A 1020 6.68 34.68 -11.10
C GLN A 1020 6.43 35.97 -11.89
N ILE A 1021 7.35 36.94 -11.87
CA ILE A 1021 7.14 38.26 -12.50
C ILE A 1021 6.89 38.14 -14.02
N PRO A 1022 7.73 37.45 -14.82
CA PRO A 1022 7.44 37.25 -16.24
C PRO A 1022 6.12 36.53 -16.50
N MET A 1023 5.80 35.51 -15.69
CA MET A 1023 4.56 34.75 -15.84
C MET A 1023 3.32 35.59 -15.52
N LEU A 1024 3.42 36.53 -14.58
CA LEU A 1024 2.33 37.48 -14.28
C LEU A 1024 2.08 38.47 -15.41
N VAL A 1025 3.12 38.91 -16.11
CA VAL A 1025 2.97 39.75 -17.32
C VAL A 1025 2.25 38.98 -18.42
N VAL A 1026 2.59 37.71 -18.63
CA VAL A 1026 1.90 36.84 -19.58
C VAL A 1026 0.44 36.64 -19.18
N LEU A 1027 0.16 36.36 -17.90
CA LEU A 1027 -1.20 36.21 -17.38
C LEU A 1027 -2.02 37.49 -17.56
N SER A 1028 -1.45 38.65 -17.24
CA SER A 1028 -2.04 39.96 -17.47
C SER A 1028 -2.38 40.19 -18.95
N ALA A 1029 -1.45 39.85 -19.85
CA ALA A 1029 -1.68 39.94 -21.28
C ALA A 1029 -2.82 39.03 -21.74
N THR A 1030 -2.91 37.80 -21.23
CA THR A 1030 -4.03 36.89 -21.55
C THR A 1030 -5.38 37.40 -21.07
N ALA A 1031 -5.43 38.10 -19.93
CA ALA A 1031 -6.65 38.65 -19.36
C ALA A 1031 -7.16 39.90 -20.08
N LEU A 1032 -6.28 40.71 -20.69
CA LEU A 1032 -6.65 42.04 -21.22
C LEU A 1032 -6.64 42.14 -22.76
N THR A 1033 -5.72 41.46 -23.43
CA THR A 1033 -5.41 41.77 -24.85
C THR A 1033 -6.58 41.46 -25.78
N ILE A 1034 -7.14 40.26 -25.69
CA ILE A 1034 -8.23 39.83 -26.59
C ILE A 1034 -9.56 40.46 -26.12
N SER A 1035 -9.85 40.37 -24.83
CA SER A 1035 -11.14 40.75 -24.26
C SER A 1035 -11.33 42.28 -24.15
N GLY A 1036 -10.37 42.99 -23.54
CA GLY A 1036 -10.44 44.44 -23.35
C GLY A 1036 -10.11 45.21 -24.63
N TYR A 1037 -8.95 44.95 -25.22
CA TYR A 1037 -8.46 45.73 -26.37
C TYR A 1037 -9.02 45.22 -27.72
N GLY A 1038 -9.10 43.90 -27.90
CA GLY A 1038 -9.66 43.29 -29.12
C GLY A 1038 -11.18 43.44 -29.25
N MET A 1039 -11.94 43.07 -28.22
CA MET A 1039 -13.42 43.05 -28.29
C MET A 1039 -14.05 44.37 -27.85
N CYS A 1040 -13.64 44.91 -26.70
CA CYS A 1040 -14.24 46.11 -26.12
C CYS A 1040 -13.70 47.42 -26.71
N GLY A 1041 -12.57 47.37 -27.42
CA GLY A 1041 -12.00 48.51 -28.13
C GLY A 1041 -11.40 49.59 -27.22
N TRP A 1042 -10.66 49.17 -26.19
CA TRP A 1042 -9.87 50.09 -25.34
C TRP A 1042 -8.71 50.74 -26.12
N ASN A 1043 -8.16 51.85 -25.60
CA ASN A 1043 -7.15 52.63 -26.31
C ASN A 1043 -5.78 51.93 -26.32
N TRP A 1044 -5.36 51.43 -27.49
CA TRP A 1044 -4.08 50.73 -27.68
C TRP A 1044 -2.84 51.52 -27.24
N ASP A 1045 -2.87 52.85 -27.30
CA ASP A 1045 -1.72 53.68 -26.88
C ASP A 1045 -1.36 53.49 -25.39
N ALA A 1046 -2.37 53.24 -24.54
CA ALA A 1046 -2.19 53.03 -23.10
C ALA A 1046 -1.98 51.55 -22.73
N TYR A 1047 -1.93 50.64 -23.71
CA TYR A 1047 -1.77 49.20 -23.47
C TYR A 1047 -0.57 48.82 -22.58
N PRO A 1048 0.67 49.30 -22.81
CA PRO A 1048 1.81 48.91 -21.98
C PRO A 1048 1.69 49.39 -20.53
N GLU A 1049 1.12 50.58 -20.31
CA GLU A 1049 0.90 51.13 -18.97
C GLU A 1049 -0.14 50.33 -18.21
N VAL A 1050 -1.30 50.05 -18.84
CA VAL A 1050 -2.36 49.23 -18.24
C VAL A 1050 -1.89 47.80 -18.00
N LEU A 1051 -1.11 47.23 -18.92
CA LEU A 1051 -0.53 45.89 -18.75
C LEU A 1051 0.39 45.84 -17.53
N LEU A 1052 1.25 46.85 -17.35
CA LEU A 1052 2.15 46.96 -16.20
C LEU A 1052 1.36 47.10 -14.89
N VAL A 1053 0.41 48.02 -14.83
CA VAL A 1053 -0.43 48.26 -13.64
C VAL A 1053 -1.21 46.99 -13.27
N HIS A 1054 -1.84 46.33 -14.24
CA HIS A 1054 -2.57 45.08 -13.99
C HIS A 1054 -1.63 43.95 -13.54
N SER A 1055 -0.41 43.86 -14.10
CA SER A 1055 0.60 42.87 -13.67
C SER A 1055 1.05 43.11 -12.22
N LEU A 1056 1.26 44.38 -11.83
CA LEU A 1056 1.61 44.76 -10.46
C LEU A 1056 0.47 44.48 -9.47
N LEU A 1057 -0.77 44.67 -9.90
CA LEU A 1057 -1.94 44.30 -9.09
C LEU A 1057 -2.02 42.79 -8.86
N LEU A 1058 -1.85 41.98 -9.92
CA LEU A 1058 -1.81 40.53 -9.79
C LEU A 1058 -0.65 40.08 -8.89
N PHE A 1059 0.50 40.74 -8.98
CA PHE A 1059 1.64 40.50 -8.10
C PHE A 1059 1.31 40.77 -6.64
N PHE A 1060 0.62 41.87 -6.33
CA PHE A 1060 0.17 42.18 -4.97
C PHE A 1060 -0.73 41.06 -4.40
N PHE A 1061 -1.73 40.63 -5.17
CA PHE A 1061 -2.64 39.56 -4.71
C PHE A 1061 -1.94 38.21 -4.54
N ASP A 1062 -1.01 37.86 -5.43
CA ASP A 1062 -0.23 36.63 -5.27
C ASP A 1062 0.72 36.71 -4.05
N CYS A 1063 1.33 37.87 -3.77
CA CYS A 1063 2.15 38.08 -2.56
C CYS A 1063 1.31 38.00 -1.29
N ALA A 1064 0.09 38.55 -1.30
CA ALA A 1064 -0.85 38.42 -0.18
C ALA A 1064 -1.28 36.95 0.02
N ALA A 1065 -1.54 36.22 -1.08
CA ALA A 1065 -1.85 34.80 -1.04
C ALA A 1065 -0.68 33.96 -0.48
N GLN A 1066 0.56 34.28 -0.85
CA GLN A 1066 1.78 33.67 -0.28
C GLN A 1066 1.89 33.95 1.23
N LEU A 1067 1.65 35.19 1.66
CA LEU A 1067 1.66 35.55 3.08
C LEU A 1067 0.64 34.73 3.88
N PHE A 1068 -0.59 34.60 3.37
CA PHE A 1068 -1.62 33.80 4.04
C PHE A 1068 -1.32 32.30 4.01
N ALA A 1069 -0.74 31.79 2.92
CA ALA A 1069 -0.29 30.40 2.83
C ALA A 1069 0.74 30.03 3.92
N VAL A 1070 1.60 30.98 4.30
CA VAL A 1070 2.61 30.81 5.36
C VAL A 1070 2.03 31.04 6.76
N THR A 1071 1.14 32.02 6.90
CA THR A 1071 0.58 32.42 8.20
C THR A 1071 -0.35 31.35 8.79
N PHE A 1072 -1.12 30.69 7.93
CA PHE A 1072 -2.10 29.69 8.35
C PHE A 1072 -1.59 28.27 8.07
N SER A 1073 -1.47 27.48 9.13
CA SER A 1073 -1.10 26.06 9.01
C SER A 1073 -2.13 25.25 8.22
N HIS A 1074 -3.41 25.61 8.31
CA HIS A 1074 -4.48 24.95 7.57
C HIS A 1074 -4.77 25.70 6.26
N PRO A 1075 -4.71 25.04 5.08
CA PRO A 1075 -4.83 25.71 3.78
C PRO A 1075 -6.17 26.44 3.62
N LEU A 1076 -7.28 25.84 4.07
CA LEU A 1076 -8.62 26.46 3.98
C LEU A 1076 -8.72 27.82 4.67
N LEU A 1077 -8.06 28.00 5.82
CA LEU A 1077 -8.08 29.29 6.52
C LEU A 1077 -7.35 30.36 5.70
N GLY A 1078 -6.20 30.03 5.10
CA GLY A 1078 -5.51 30.93 4.19
C GLY A 1078 -6.36 31.31 2.96
N LEU A 1079 -7.06 30.33 2.37
CA LEU A 1079 -7.97 30.55 1.25
C LEU A 1079 -9.11 31.52 1.60
N PHE A 1080 -9.75 31.35 2.76
CA PHE A 1080 -10.79 32.27 3.21
C PHE A 1080 -10.25 33.69 3.41
N GLN A 1081 -9.03 33.85 3.92
CA GLN A 1081 -8.43 35.18 4.08
C GLN A 1081 -8.11 35.86 2.76
N VAL A 1082 -7.68 35.11 1.73
CA VAL A 1082 -7.52 35.64 0.37
C VAL A 1082 -8.86 36.16 -0.16
N ILE A 1083 -9.94 35.39 0.02
CA ILE A 1083 -11.28 35.77 -0.40
C ILE A 1083 -11.75 37.02 0.34
N CYS A 1084 -11.57 37.10 1.66
CA CYS A 1084 -11.89 38.27 2.45
C CYS A 1084 -11.10 39.51 2.00
N LEU A 1085 -9.80 39.37 1.74
CA LEU A 1085 -8.97 40.47 1.22
C LEU A 1085 -9.45 40.92 -0.16
N TRP A 1086 -9.80 39.98 -1.03
CA TRP A 1086 -10.34 40.27 -2.36
C TRP A 1086 -11.67 41.02 -2.30
N PHE A 1087 -12.63 40.54 -1.50
CA PHE A 1087 -13.91 41.23 -1.30
C PHE A 1087 -13.75 42.60 -0.66
N ALA A 1088 -12.87 42.73 0.34
CA ALA A 1088 -12.58 44.02 0.96
C ALA A 1088 -11.96 44.99 -0.08
N SER A 1089 -11.01 44.52 -0.88
CA SER A 1089 -10.37 45.32 -1.94
C SER A 1089 -11.39 45.78 -2.98
N PHE A 1090 -12.39 44.96 -3.29
CA PHE A 1090 -13.50 45.27 -4.19
C PHE A 1090 -14.46 46.31 -3.60
N LEU A 1091 -14.83 46.14 -2.32
CA LEU A 1091 -15.74 47.05 -1.61
C LEU A 1091 -15.14 48.45 -1.45
N PHE A 1092 -13.87 48.51 -1.04
CA PHE A 1092 -13.14 49.76 -0.78
C PHE A 1092 -12.39 50.32 -2.00
N ALA A 1093 -12.69 49.82 -3.20
CA ALA A 1093 -12.11 50.31 -4.45
C ALA A 1093 -12.53 51.75 -4.82
N GLY A 1094 -13.51 52.33 -4.12
CA GLY A 1094 -14.07 53.66 -4.42
C GLY A 1094 -15.22 53.64 -5.44
N VAL A 1095 -15.54 52.46 -5.98
CA VAL A 1095 -16.61 52.25 -6.97
C VAL A 1095 -17.97 51.98 -6.30
N LEU A 1096 -17.99 51.10 -5.29
CA LEU A 1096 -19.22 50.73 -4.56
C LEU A 1096 -19.51 51.66 -3.39
N VAL A 1097 -18.46 52.04 -2.65
CA VAL A 1097 -18.55 52.94 -1.50
C VAL A 1097 -17.58 54.10 -1.75
N PRO A 1098 -18.08 55.34 -1.81
CA PRO A 1098 -17.23 56.53 -1.87
C PRO A 1098 -16.30 56.61 -0.66
N GLU A 1099 -15.07 57.10 -0.85
CA GLU A 1099 -14.08 57.20 0.23
C GLU A 1099 -14.54 58.08 1.41
N GLU A 1100 -15.32 59.11 1.11
CA GLU A 1100 -15.88 60.03 2.09
C GLU A 1100 -16.88 59.34 3.03
N ASP A 1101 -17.59 58.32 2.55
CA ASP A 1101 -18.59 57.57 3.30
C ASP A 1101 -17.96 56.44 4.16
N VAL A 1102 -16.67 56.14 3.95
CA VAL A 1102 -15.97 55.13 4.75
C VAL A 1102 -15.57 55.70 6.11
N VAL A 1103 -16.07 55.06 7.18
CA VAL A 1103 -15.80 55.43 8.59
C VAL A 1103 -14.34 55.16 8.97
N TRP A 1104 -13.75 56.03 9.80
CA TRP A 1104 -12.41 55.83 10.38
C TRP A 1104 -12.45 54.73 11.47
N PRO A 1105 -11.51 53.77 11.53
CA PRO A 1105 -10.23 53.67 10.82
C PRO A 1105 -10.24 52.90 9.48
N LEU A 1106 -11.40 52.36 9.04
CA LEU A 1106 -11.48 51.55 7.81
C LEU A 1106 -11.09 52.33 6.55
N ARG A 1107 -11.16 53.67 6.57
CA ARG A 1107 -10.69 54.53 5.49
C ARG A 1107 -9.21 54.31 5.13
N VAL A 1108 -8.38 53.86 6.08
CA VAL A 1108 -6.98 53.49 5.80
C VAL A 1108 -6.89 52.39 4.75
N PHE A 1109 -7.79 51.41 4.79
CA PHE A 1109 -7.82 50.31 3.81
C PHE A 1109 -8.20 50.81 2.41
N ALA A 1110 -9.13 51.77 2.32
CA ALA A 1110 -9.48 52.42 1.05
C ALA A 1110 -8.33 53.26 0.46
N ILE A 1111 -7.43 53.81 1.29
CA ILE A 1111 -6.24 54.52 0.83
C ILE A 1111 -5.15 53.53 0.37
N ALA A 1112 -4.97 52.44 1.12
CA ALA A 1112 -3.91 51.47 0.89
C ALA A 1112 -4.22 50.46 -0.23
N SER A 1113 -5.49 50.23 -0.59
CA SER A 1113 -5.91 49.22 -1.56
C SER A 1113 -5.34 49.47 -2.97
N PRO A 1114 -4.48 48.57 -3.51
CA PRO A 1114 -3.94 48.72 -4.87
C PRO A 1114 -5.01 48.63 -5.96
N MET A 1115 -6.14 47.97 -5.66
CA MET A 1115 -7.29 47.85 -6.58
C MET A 1115 -7.85 49.23 -6.96
N LYS A 1116 -7.98 50.13 -5.97
CA LYS A 1116 -8.46 51.51 -6.19
C LYS A 1116 -7.54 52.26 -7.15
N TRP A 1117 -6.24 52.18 -6.92
CA TRP A 1117 -5.23 52.87 -7.74
C TRP A 1117 -5.07 52.26 -9.12
N SER A 1118 -5.46 50.99 -9.29
CA SER A 1118 -5.46 50.34 -10.62
C SER A 1118 -6.71 50.68 -11.44
N ILE A 1119 -7.80 51.10 -10.78
CA ILE A 1119 -9.05 51.53 -11.44
C ILE A 1119 -9.01 53.00 -11.84
N LYS A 1120 -8.36 53.84 -11.03
CA LYS A 1120 -8.10 55.26 -11.34
C LYS A 1120 -7.06 55.37 -12.45
#